data_AF-A0A1F9UB51-F1
#
_entry.id   AF-A0A1F9UB51-F1
#
_cell.length_a   1.000
_cell.length_b   1.000
_cell.length_c   1.000
_cell.angle_alpha   90.00
_cell.angle_beta   90.00
_cell.angle_gamma   90.00
#
_symmetry.space_group_name_H-M   'P 1'
#
loop_
_entity.id
_entity.type
_entity.pdbx_description
1 polymer ?
#
loop_
_entity_poly.entity_id
_entity_poly.type
_entity_poly.pdbx_seq_one_letter_code
_entity_poly.pdbx_strand_id
1 'polypeptide(L)'
;MNRSAAVFLAALAVVAGLIGAVAIERRAAGQDVLAFERPRLPTASLVAGNLSAAVKGFRPGHRRAAAGWAIFAGMALFFFSSGKLALDLIFPPGSAREGPDGALLLGFSYLLGALIASLLWFVYGLLGVINATSAMGTFALGAVLAVIAFRRASWKIPPLSLPAKIGITLIGLYFLFVSCNAFVFQDYADVFQIDFTLPMHFIYDKSVAPNPFETYSYYPQNWWILLTWPLVLKSEMASVLLLWSYYTAFTLLVWGLTRRYASPRAAAASVLLFLTGLILTHLSIFMKSDLSVGLFIFAHYCALIPALNMAEDDEASAGRWVLLAGLLCGGAVGHKLTALFAAFTSTAILLFNGRGKSLVLWWFLGLALTTFPWFLRSYLATGNPIYPYLNSLFGAKLAAFWHVGTRLNGPDTIGWDGVVRYLGLLFGRGRTPDILPDVWGPGAGFAVLCLFLWRKKTPSGQRWVVAGALASMAALLTYSMEWRYYIGYLAVVLCVPFALFLEAALESPKSKWIYPLTVTVLIVAFHQTILQSDFWKRSCHAFRAVLFGFSPGNYAGANAEMDQLRWISRLINGNTDPGDAVLYAGIDIHYGLERKISSNSATDRETIVVAAERSKDAAELARNLREMGIRQILVKPSVLESLLYLDIPVLSYPKSELDKIDSMLAQDAVLRAKTPDGSILWYSLKGGGEFPPVAVTKDDVEYHPVMALAHAAALAKEGKGREAGEIWAMARDARIIPALKLEAKEMTVSE
;
A
#
# COMPACT_ATOMS: atom_id res chain seq x y z
N MET A 1 1.00 30.91 37.89
CA MET A 1 0.88 30.04 36.70
C MET A 1 2.28 29.67 36.22
N ASN A 2 2.57 28.38 36.06
CA ASN A 2 3.90 27.94 35.65
C ASN A 2 4.20 28.45 34.21
N ARG A 3 5.41 28.94 33.92
CA ARG A 3 5.76 29.51 32.59
C ARG A 3 5.40 28.55 31.44
N SER A 4 5.51 27.25 31.67
CA SER A 4 5.13 26.19 30.74
C SER A 4 3.63 26.18 30.40
N ALA A 5 2.75 26.49 31.37
CA ALA A 5 1.30 26.57 31.15
C ALA A 5 0.92 27.83 30.35
N ALA A 6 1.61 28.95 30.58
CA ALA A 6 1.39 30.17 29.79
C ALA A 6 1.84 30.00 28.33
N VAL A 7 2.97 29.32 28.10
CA VAL A 7 3.46 29.00 26.74
C VAL A 7 2.53 28.01 26.03
N PHE A 8 2.01 27.00 26.74
CA PHE A 8 1.03 26.06 26.19
C PHE A 8 -0.29 26.76 25.80
N LEU A 9 -0.81 27.65 26.66
CA LEU A 9 -2.01 28.44 26.36
C LEU A 9 -1.79 29.43 25.22
N ALA A 10 -0.60 30.03 25.11
CA ALA A 10 -0.25 30.90 23.99
C ALA A 10 -0.17 30.11 22.66
N ALA A 11 0.41 28.91 22.67
CA ALA A 11 0.41 28.02 21.51
C ALA A 11 -1.01 27.62 21.08
N LEU A 12 -1.89 27.29 22.03
CA LEU A 12 -3.31 27.01 21.79
C LEU A 12 -4.06 28.20 21.18
N ALA A 13 -3.80 29.42 21.67
CA ALA A 13 -4.40 30.64 21.15
C ALA A 13 -3.94 30.94 19.72
N VAL A 14 -2.66 30.71 19.41
CA VAL A 14 -2.11 30.83 18.04
C VAL A 14 -2.75 29.80 17.10
N VAL A 15 -2.90 28.55 17.54
CA VAL A 15 -3.60 27.51 16.76
C VAL A 15 -5.05 27.91 16.50
N ALA A 16 -5.77 28.40 17.51
CA ALA A 16 -7.15 28.85 17.37
C ALA A 16 -7.26 30.06 16.41
N GLY A 17 -6.33 31.01 16.48
CA GLY A 17 -6.25 32.16 15.57
C GLY A 17 -5.97 31.77 14.12
N LEU A 18 -5.07 30.81 13.89
CA LEU A 18 -4.77 30.27 12.56
C LEU A 18 -5.96 29.53 11.95
N ILE A 19 -6.69 28.74 12.76
CA ILE A 19 -7.94 28.09 12.33
C ILE A 19 -8.97 29.14 11.91
N GLY A 20 -9.09 30.24 12.66
CA GLY A 20 -9.95 31.37 12.31
C GLY A 20 -9.54 32.07 11.01
N ALA A 21 -8.25 32.31 10.80
CA ALA A 21 -7.73 32.98 9.61
C ALA A 21 -7.95 32.17 8.32
N VAL A 22 -7.76 30.85 8.38
CA VAL A 22 -8.00 29.96 7.23
C VAL A 22 -9.49 29.90 6.86
N ALA A 23 -10.37 29.91 7.86
CA ALA A 23 -11.81 29.99 7.64
C ALA A 23 -12.23 31.30 6.96
N ILE A 24 -11.50 32.39 7.20
CA ILE A 24 -11.73 33.71 6.58
C ILE A 24 -11.17 33.74 5.14
N GLU A 25 -9.95 33.25 4.91
CA GLU A 25 -9.29 33.26 3.61
C GLU A 25 -10.03 32.39 2.57
N ARG A 26 -10.54 31.22 2.98
CA ARG A 26 -11.38 30.38 2.10
C ARG A 26 -12.72 31.03 1.76
N ARG A 27 -13.28 31.85 2.66
CA ARG A 27 -14.48 32.65 2.39
C ARG A 27 -14.20 33.79 1.41
N ALA A 28 -13.00 34.38 1.48
CA ALA A 28 -12.59 35.49 0.62
C ALA A 28 -12.26 35.04 -0.82
N ALA A 29 -11.84 33.79 -1.02
CA ALA A 29 -11.45 33.26 -2.32
C ALA A 29 -12.62 32.99 -3.29
N GLY A 30 -13.88 33.26 -2.92
CA GLY A 30 -15.04 33.06 -3.79
C GLY A 30 -15.27 31.60 -4.21
N GLN A 31 -14.53 30.66 -3.63
CA GLN A 31 -14.92 29.26 -3.65
C GLN A 31 -16.22 29.21 -2.84
N ASP A 32 -17.36 29.16 -3.53
CA ASP A 32 -18.58 28.58 -2.98
C ASP A 32 -18.21 27.15 -2.62
N VAL A 33 -17.65 27.03 -1.42
CA VAL A 33 -17.59 25.83 -0.66
C VAL A 33 -19.02 25.31 -0.69
N LEU A 34 -19.31 24.29 -1.51
CA LEU A 34 -20.46 23.40 -1.35
C LEU A 34 -20.76 23.38 0.13
N ALA A 35 -21.85 24.03 0.55
CA ALA A 35 -22.03 24.47 1.94
C ALA A 35 -21.67 23.31 2.86
N PHE A 36 -20.43 23.30 3.38
CA PHE A 36 -19.95 22.17 4.16
C PHE A 36 -20.66 22.34 5.49
N GLU A 37 -21.80 21.69 5.62
CA GLU A 37 -22.50 21.58 6.89
C GLU A 37 -21.45 21.13 7.90
N ARG A 38 -21.27 21.94 8.95
CA ARG A 38 -20.45 21.54 10.09
C ARG A 38 -20.93 20.14 10.47
N PRO A 39 -20.05 19.13 10.52
CA PRO A 39 -20.48 17.77 10.83
C PRO A 39 -21.21 17.80 12.17
N ARG A 40 -22.53 17.65 12.15
CA ARG A 40 -23.31 17.55 13.37
C ARG A 40 -22.89 16.24 14.02
N LEU A 41 -22.45 16.31 15.28
CA LEU A 41 -22.22 15.10 16.05
C LEU A 41 -23.56 14.36 16.16
N PRO A 42 -23.58 13.03 15.93
CA PRO A 42 -24.81 12.27 16.00
C PRO A 42 -25.40 12.39 17.41
N THR A 43 -26.72 12.50 17.52
CA THR A 43 -27.39 12.51 18.82
C THR A 43 -27.17 11.15 19.50
N ALA A 44 -27.15 11.13 20.83
CA ALA A 44 -26.99 9.89 21.59
C ALA A 44 -28.08 8.84 21.24
N SER A 45 -29.29 9.29 20.89
CA SER A 45 -30.38 8.42 20.42
C SER A 45 -30.10 7.79 19.06
N LEU A 46 -29.50 8.54 18.13
CA LEU A 46 -29.07 8.00 16.83
C LEU A 46 -27.92 6.99 17.01
N VAL A 47 -26.95 7.29 17.87
CA VAL A 47 -25.86 6.36 18.20
C VAL A 47 -26.40 5.08 18.84
N ALA A 48 -27.32 5.17 19.80
CA ALA A 48 -27.94 4.02 20.45
C ALA A 48 -28.83 3.21 19.49
N GLY A 49 -29.61 3.88 18.63
CA GLY A 49 -30.41 3.26 17.57
C GLY A 49 -29.54 2.50 16.58
N ASN A 50 -28.41 3.09 16.18
CA ASN A 50 -27.48 2.49 15.23
C ASN A 50 -26.64 1.38 15.85
N LEU A 51 -26.24 1.47 17.12
CA LEU A 51 -25.64 0.35 17.85
C LEU A 51 -26.61 -0.83 17.97
N SER A 52 -27.87 -0.56 18.29
CA SER A 52 -28.93 -1.58 18.31
C SER A 52 -29.14 -2.20 16.92
N ALA A 53 -29.10 -1.39 15.85
CA ALA A 53 -29.20 -1.86 14.47
C ALA A 53 -27.95 -2.62 14.01
N ALA A 54 -26.74 -2.21 14.41
CA ALA A 54 -25.49 -2.92 14.13
C ALA A 54 -25.50 -4.30 14.82
N VAL A 55 -25.91 -4.35 16.08
CA VAL A 55 -26.05 -5.59 16.86
C VAL A 55 -27.13 -6.52 16.27
N LYS A 56 -28.22 -5.96 15.72
CA LYS A 56 -29.38 -6.76 15.27
C LYS A 56 -29.46 -7.01 13.75
N GLY A 57 -28.84 -6.19 12.90
CA GLY A 57 -29.14 -6.08 11.46
C GLY A 57 -28.00 -6.34 10.48
N PHE A 58 -26.72 -6.18 10.86
CA PHE A 58 -25.59 -6.29 9.92
C PHE A 58 -24.69 -7.52 10.17
N ARG A 59 -25.32 -8.70 10.27
CA ARG A 59 -24.63 -9.98 10.49
C ARG A 59 -23.48 -10.28 9.49
N PRO A 60 -23.59 -9.97 8.17
CA PRO A 60 -22.53 -10.30 7.22
C PRO A 60 -21.26 -9.45 7.39
N GLY A 61 -21.40 -8.17 7.73
CA GLY A 61 -20.27 -7.24 7.87
C GLY A 61 -19.41 -7.56 9.09
N HIS A 62 -20.04 -7.76 10.25
CA HIS A 62 -19.32 -8.09 11.50
C HIS A 62 -18.60 -9.44 11.43
N ARG A 63 -19.20 -10.45 10.79
CA ARG A 63 -18.56 -11.76 10.57
C ARG A 63 -17.32 -11.63 9.69
N ARG A 64 -17.41 -10.85 8.60
CA ARG A 64 -16.25 -10.56 7.73
C ARG A 64 -15.17 -9.80 8.47
N ALA A 65 -15.54 -8.83 9.30
CA ALA A 65 -14.57 -8.10 10.11
C ALA A 65 -13.85 -9.01 11.12
N ALA A 66 -14.60 -9.84 11.84
CA ALA A 66 -14.02 -10.81 12.76
C ALA A 66 -13.10 -11.81 12.05
N ALA A 67 -13.51 -12.31 10.87
CA ALA A 67 -12.68 -13.17 10.04
C ALA A 67 -11.39 -12.45 9.59
N GLY A 68 -11.48 -11.20 9.13
CA GLY A 68 -10.33 -10.40 8.74
C GLY A 68 -9.32 -10.21 9.88
N TRP A 69 -9.80 -9.89 11.08
CA TRP A 69 -8.96 -9.80 12.27
C TRP A 69 -8.34 -11.14 12.67
N ALA A 70 -9.08 -12.25 12.57
CA ALA A 70 -8.56 -13.58 12.90
C ALA A 70 -7.46 -14.01 11.90
N ILE A 71 -7.67 -13.78 10.60
CA ILE A 71 -6.68 -14.04 9.55
C ILE A 71 -5.42 -13.21 9.82
N PHE A 72 -5.59 -11.90 10.04
CA PHE A 72 -4.48 -11.01 10.34
C PHE A 72 -3.72 -11.41 11.62
N ALA A 73 -4.42 -11.77 12.70
CA ALA A 73 -3.80 -12.23 13.94
C ALA A 73 -2.94 -13.48 13.71
N GLY A 74 -3.40 -14.41 12.86
CA GLY A 74 -2.63 -15.56 12.41
C GLY A 74 -1.35 -15.19 11.68
N MET A 75 -1.44 -14.26 10.73
CA MET A 75 -0.29 -13.74 9.99
C MET A 75 0.72 -13.07 10.94
N ALA A 76 0.26 -12.17 11.81
CA ALA A 76 1.10 -11.48 12.77
C ALA A 76 1.79 -12.47 13.73
N LEU A 77 1.08 -13.50 14.19
CA LEU A 77 1.64 -14.57 15.02
C LEU A 77 2.76 -15.32 14.29
N PHE A 78 2.54 -15.69 13.02
CA PHE A 78 3.58 -16.30 12.19
C PHE A 78 4.79 -15.37 12.07
N PHE A 79 4.59 -14.10 11.75
CA PHE A 79 5.68 -13.15 11.56
C PHE A 79 6.52 -12.97 12.82
N PHE A 80 5.89 -12.68 13.97
CA PHE A 80 6.62 -12.53 15.22
C PHE A 80 7.38 -13.80 15.60
N SER A 81 6.77 -14.97 15.44
CA SER A 81 7.36 -16.23 15.89
C SER A 81 8.51 -16.69 15.00
N SER A 82 8.31 -16.71 13.68
CA SER A 82 9.34 -17.11 12.73
C SER A 82 10.52 -16.13 12.73
N GLY A 83 10.25 -14.82 12.74
CA GLY A 83 11.31 -13.83 12.76
C GLY A 83 12.03 -13.74 14.10
N LYS A 84 11.37 -13.99 15.24
CA LYS A 84 12.07 -14.12 16.53
C LYS A 84 13.04 -15.30 16.52
N LEU A 85 12.63 -16.44 15.98
CA LEU A 85 13.52 -17.60 15.83
C LEU A 85 14.69 -17.30 14.89
N ALA A 86 14.44 -16.58 13.78
CA ALA A 86 15.51 -16.12 12.90
C ALA A 86 16.48 -15.17 13.60
N LEU A 87 15.98 -14.23 14.41
CA LEU A 87 16.84 -13.38 15.24
C LEU A 87 17.63 -14.15 16.28
N ASP A 88 17.06 -15.20 16.89
CA ASP A 88 17.80 -16.06 17.83
C ASP A 88 18.90 -16.87 17.14
N LEU A 89 18.77 -17.15 15.84
CA LEU A 89 19.83 -17.77 15.04
C LEU A 89 20.95 -16.76 14.72
N ILE A 90 20.58 -15.51 14.41
CA ILE A 90 21.56 -14.45 14.13
C ILE A 90 22.25 -13.98 15.42
N PHE A 91 21.51 -13.91 16.53
CA PHE A 91 21.95 -13.46 17.85
C PHE A 91 21.65 -14.54 18.91
N PRO A 92 22.51 -15.57 19.02
CA PRO A 92 22.30 -16.68 19.94
C PRO A 92 22.16 -16.25 21.41
N PRO A 93 21.37 -16.99 22.23
CA PRO A 93 21.28 -16.74 23.66
C PRO A 93 22.68 -16.68 24.31
N GLY A 94 23.00 -15.55 24.94
CA GLY A 94 24.35 -15.26 25.45
C GLY A 94 24.98 -14.01 24.81
N SER A 95 24.61 -13.67 23.57
CA SER A 95 25.00 -12.41 22.91
C SER A 95 24.08 -11.23 23.32
N ALA A 96 23.43 -11.31 24.48
CA ALA A 96 22.34 -10.40 24.86
C ALA A 96 22.78 -8.93 25.02
N ARG A 97 24.07 -8.66 25.23
CA ARG A 97 24.62 -7.29 25.21
C ARG A 97 24.71 -6.71 23.80
N GLU A 98 24.72 -7.54 22.77
CA GLU A 98 25.01 -7.15 21.39
C GLU A 98 23.74 -7.06 20.52
N GLY A 99 22.70 -7.85 20.80
CA GLY A 99 21.51 -7.96 19.96
C GLY A 99 20.51 -6.80 20.04
N PRO A 100 19.45 -6.82 19.20
CA PRO A 100 18.34 -5.87 19.29
C PRO A 100 17.53 -6.10 20.57
N ASP A 101 17.04 -5.01 21.16
CA ASP A 101 16.30 -5.02 22.42
C ASP A 101 14.96 -4.29 22.32
N GLY A 102 14.04 -4.62 23.23
CA GLY A 102 12.74 -3.95 23.38
C GLY A 102 11.97 -3.81 22.06
N ALA A 103 11.75 -2.57 21.64
CA ALA A 103 10.98 -2.27 20.42
C ALA A 103 11.72 -2.63 19.12
N LEU A 104 13.06 -2.58 19.11
CA LEU A 104 13.85 -3.02 17.96
C LEU A 104 13.70 -4.53 17.74
N LEU A 105 13.76 -5.31 18.83
CA LEU A 105 13.56 -6.76 18.77
C LEU A 105 12.18 -7.10 18.17
N LEU A 106 11.12 -6.44 18.62
CA LEU A 106 9.76 -6.65 18.10
C LEU A 106 9.65 -6.26 16.63
N GLY A 107 10.14 -5.08 16.26
CA GLY A 107 10.11 -4.60 14.87
C GLY A 107 10.89 -5.50 13.92
N PHE A 108 12.12 -5.89 14.28
CA PHE A 108 12.91 -6.80 13.45
C PHE A 108 12.33 -8.22 13.40
N SER A 109 11.78 -8.73 14.51
CA SER A 109 11.11 -10.05 14.51
C SER A 109 9.94 -10.03 13.53
N TYR A 110 9.11 -8.99 13.58
CA TYR A 110 7.98 -8.85 12.67
C TYR A 110 8.42 -8.82 11.21
N LEU A 111 9.41 -7.98 10.86
CA LEU A 111 9.87 -7.82 9.48
C LEU A 111 10.57 -9.05 8.91
N LEU A 112 11.43 -9.70 9.69
CA LEU A 112 12.07 -10.94 9.25
C LEU A 112 11.05 -12.06 9.06
N GLY A 113 10.04 -12.15 9.92
CA GLY A 113 8.99 -13.15 9.75
C GLY A 113 8.10 -12.87 8.55
N ALA A 114 7.78 -11.60 8.28
CA ALA A 114 7.07 -11.21 7.06
C ALA A 114 7.87 -11.55 5.79
N LEU A 115 9.20 -11.38 5.83
CA LEU A 115 10.10 -11.77 4.74
C LEU A 115 10.22 -13.29 4.58
N ILE A 116 10.27 -14.04 5.68
CA ILE A 116 10.22 -15.52 5.64
C ILE A 116 8.89 -15.98 5.05
N ALA A 117 7.78 -15.33 5.42
CA ALA A 117 6.48 -15.64 4.84
C ALA A 117 6.45 -15.32 3.34
N SER A 118 6.95 -14.17 2.89
CA SER A 118 6.96 -13.85 1.46
C SER A 118 7.77 -14.86 0.64
N LEU A 119 8.91 -15.32 1.17
CA LEU A 119 9.72 -16.38 0.55
C LEU A 119 9.02 -17.75 0.56
N LEU A 120 8.32 -18.09 1.64
CA LEU A 120 7.52 -19.32 1.72
C LEU A 120 6.39 -19.31 0.69
N TRP A 121 5.68 -18.18 0.55
CA TRP A 121 4.62 -18.03 -0.44
C TRP A 121 5.15 -18.01 -1.88
N PHE A 122 6.35 -17.48 -2.10
CA PHE A 122 7.05 -17.64 -3.37
C PHE A 122 7.29 -19.11 -3.70
N VAL A 123 7.75 -19.92 -2.73
CA VAL A 123 7.91 -21.38 -2.91
C VAL A 123 6.57 -22.06 -3.20
N TYR A 124 5.48 -21.71 -2.51
CA TYR A 124 4.15 -22.23 -2.87
C TYR A 124 3.75 -21.87 -4.30
N GLY A 125 4.10 -20.67 -4.76
CA GLY A 125 3.92 -20.26 -6.14
C GLY A 125 4.74 -21.08 -7.14
N LEU A 126 5.99 -21.40 -6.84
CA LEU A 126 6.80 -22.28 -7.69
C LEU A 126 6.23 -23.71 -7.75
N LEU A 127 5.62 -24.17 -6.66
CA LEU A 127 5.02 -25.51 -6.56
C LEU A 127 3.59 -25.59 -7.12
N GLY A 128 2.99 -24.47 -7.54
CA GLY A 128 1.61 -24.46 -8.05
C GLY A 128 0.54 -24.68 -6.96
N VAL A 129 0.84 -24.35 -5.70
CA VAL A 129 -0.02 -24.63 -4.54
C VAL A 129 -0.50 -23.37 -3.82
N ILE A 130 -0.61 -22.22 -4.50
CA ILE A 130 -1.26 -21.02 -3.92
C ILE A 130 -2.77 -21.29 -3.82
N ASN A 131 -3.23 -21.61 -2.61
CA ASN A 131 -4.64 -21.90 -2.32
C ASN A 131 -4.93 -21.75 -0.80
N ALA A 132 -6.20 -21.89 -0.42
CA ALA A 132 -6.64 -21.77 0.98
C ALA A 132 -6.00 -22.83 1.91
N THR A 133 -5.67 -24.01 1.40
CA THR A 133 -5.00 -25.07 2.19
C THR A 133 -3.59 -24.65 2.59
N SER A 134 -2.82 -24.07 1.67
CA SER A 134 -1.48 -23.53 1.95
C SER A 134 -1.54 -22.35 2.94
N ALA A 135 -2.59 -21.53 2.86
CA ALA A 135 -2.85 -20.48 3.86
C ALA A 135 -3.10 -21.06 5.26
N MET A 136 -3.93 -22.09 5.39
CA MET A 136 -4.19 -22.78 6.66
C MET A 136 -2.96 -23.53 7.18
N GLY A 137 -2.18 -24.16 6.30
CA GLY A 137 -0.93 -24.80 6.66
C GLY A 137 0.10 -23.81 7.21
N THR A 138 0.20 -22.62 6.60
CA THR A 138 1.05 -21.54 7.09
C THR A 138 0.59 -21.01 8.46
N PHE A 139 -0.74 -20.91 8.67
CA PHE A 139 -1.30 -20.57 9.98
C PHE A 139 -0.93 -21.61 11.04
N ALA A 140 -1.10 -22.91 10.74
CA ALA A 140 -0.76 -24.00 11.65
C ALA A 140 0.74 -24.00 11.98
N LEU A 141 1.60 -23.80 10.98
CA LEU A 141 3.04 -23.64 11.17
C LEU A 141 3.34 -22.45 12.09
N GLY A 142 2.70 -21.30 11.87
CA GLY A 142 2.84 -20.12 12.72
C GLY A 142 2.49 -20.38 14.18
N ALA A 143 1.41 -21.12 14.44
CA ALA A 143 1.03 -21.52 15.79
C ALA A 143 2.08 -22.44 16.45
N VAL A 144 2.62 -23.41 15.72
CA VAL A 144 3.71 -24.28 16.21
C VAL A 144 4.96 -23.47 16.53
N LEU A 145 5.38 -22.59 15.61
CA LEU A 145 6.52 -21.70 15.81
C LEU A 145 6.32 -20.78 17.00
N ALA A 146 5.09 -20.30 17.22
CA ALA A 146 4.75 -19.48 18.38
C ALA A 146 4.98 -20.25 19.69
N VAL A 147 4.51 -21.50 19.79
CA VAL A 147 4.75 -22.34 20.97
C VAL A 147 6.26 -22.50 21.23
N ILE A 148 7.06 -22.73 20.19
CA ILE A 148 8.52 -22.85 20.30
C ILE A 148 9.14 -21.53 20.76
N ALA A 149 8.77 -20.41 20.12
CA ALA A 149 9.29 -19.09 20.44
C ALA A 149 8.92 -18.66 21.87
N PHE A 150 7.68 -18.86 22.31
CA PHE A 150 7.22 -18.55 23.66
C PHE A 150 7.92 -19.41 24.72
N ARG A 151 8.18 -20.69 24.46
CA ARG A 151 8.94 -21.56 25.38
C ARG A 151 10.38 -21.11 25.56
N ARG A 152 11.00 -20.56 24.51
CA ARG A 152 12.40 -20.09 24.53
C ARG A 152 12.55 -18.69 25.10
N ALA A 153 11.51 -17.88 25.00
CA ALA A 153 11.64 -16.47 25.26
C ALA A 153 11.29 -16.12 26.72
N SER A 154 12.25 -15.53 27.43
CA SER A 154 12.01 -14.89 28.71
C SER A 154 11.50 -13.46 28.48
N TRP A 155 10.22 -13.29 28.16
CA TRP A 155 9.61 -11.96 28.00
C TRP A 155 9.45 -11.32 29.37
N LYS A 156 10.46 -10.59 29.82
CA LYS A 156 10.31 -9.70 30.98
C LYS A 156 9.83 -8.36 30.46
N ILE A 157 8.51 -8.11 30.57
CA ILE A 157 7.97 -6.77 30.34
C ILE A 157 8.40 -5.92 31.56
N PRO A 158 9.29 -4.93 31.40
CA PRO A 158 9.66 -4.08 32.51
C PRO A 158 8.41 -3.33 33.02
N PRO A 159 8.26 -3.13 34.33
CA PRO A 159 7.14 -2.36 34.86
C PRO A 159 7.14 -0.95 34.25
N LEU A 160 6.02 -0.58 33.63
CA LEU A 160 5.85 0.72 32.99
C LEU A 160 5.52 1.79 34.04
N SER A 161 6.16 2.95 33.96
CA SER A 161 5.76 4.13 34.72
C SER A 161 4.35 4.60 34.31
N LEU A 162 3.63 5.30 35.19
CA LEU A 162 2.29 5.83 34.87
C LEU A 162 2.27 6.70 33.59
N PRO A 163 3.23 7.63 33.36
CA PRO A 163 3.30 8.38 32.11
C PRO A 163 3.52 7.48 30.89
N ALA A 164 4.34 6.42 31.01
CA ALA A 164 4.55 5.46 29.93
C ALA A 164 3.27 4.67 29.62
N LYS A 165 2.51 4.26 30.66
CA LYS A 165 1.19 3.62 30.48
C LYS A 165 0.22 4.55 29.73
N ILE A 166 0.12 5.82 30.14
CA ILE A 166 -0.75 6.80 29.47
C ILE A 166 -0.32 7.00 28.01
N GLY A 167 0.98 7.18 27.76
CA GLY A 167 1.51 7.36 26.40
C GLY A 167 1.24 6.15 25.52
N ILE A 168 1.48 4.93 26.01
CA ILE A 168 1.18 3.68 25.30
C ILE A 168 -0.33 3.55 25.04
N THR A 169 -1.18 3.89 26.01
CA THR A 169 -2.63 3.90 25.82
C THR A 169 -3.05 4.89 24.75
N LEU A 170 -2.53 6.12 24.74
CA LEU A 170 -2.85 7.12 23.72
C LEU A 170 -2.39 6.70 22.32
N ILE A 171 -1.17 6.13 22.22
CA ILE A 171 -0.67 5.54 20.97
C ILE A 171 -1.57 4.39 20.54
N GLY A 172 -1.94 3.49 21.46
CA GLY A 172 -2.85 2.38 21.20
C GLY A 172 -4.24 2.84 20.73
N LEU A 173 -4.80 3.89 21.34
CA LEU A 173 -6.05 4.50 20.92
C LEU A 173 -5.94 5.16 19.55
N TYR A 174 -4.83 5.83 19.25
CA TYR A 174 -4.55 6.34 17.91
C TYR A 174 -4.49 5.19 16.91
N PHE A 175 -3.72 4.14 17.16
CA PHE A 175 -3.67 2.96 16.27
C PHE A 175 -5.03 2.31 16.09
N LEU A 176 -5.83 2.20 17.15
CA LEU A 176 -7.19 1.68 17.06
C LEU A 176 -8.07 2.59 16.18
N PHE A 177 -8.06 3.90 16.43
CA PHE A 177 -8.81 4.88 15.65
C PHE A 177 -8.43 4.83 14.18
N VAL A 178 -7.13 4.80 13.87
CA VAL A 178 -6.70 4.81 12.47
C VAL A 178 -6.84 3.43 11.81
N SER A 179 -6.77 2.33 12.56
CA SER A 179 -7.13 0.99 12.07
C SER A 179 -8.60 0.89 11.64
N CYS A 180 -9.47 1.82 12.06
CA CYS A 180 -10.82 1.92 11.52
C CYS A 180 -10.80 2.13 9.99
N ASN A 181 -9.73 2.69 9.41
CA ASN A 181 -9.59 2.80 7.95
C ASN A 181 -9.51 1.43 7.26
N ALA A 182 -9.18 0.33 7.98
CA ALA A 182 -9.30 -1.02 7.43
C ALA A 182 -10.74 -1.46 7.17
N PHE A 183 -11.73 -0.75 7.72
CA PHE A 183 -13.15 -0.94 7.44
C PHE A 183 -13.65 -0.05 6.31
N VAL A 184 -12.85 0.91 5.85
CA VAL A 184 -13.16 1.71 4.68
C VAL A 184 -12.68 0.98 3.46
N PHE A 185 -13.50 1.10 2.42
CA PHE A 185 -13.19 0.67 1.10
C PHE A 185 -11.88 1.30 0.59
N GLN A 186 -11.00 0.47 0.04
CA GLN A 186 -9.87 0.99 -0.74
C GLN A 186 -10.44 1.52 -2.06
N ASP A 187 -10.19 2.76 -2.43
CA ASP A 187 -10.72 3.40 -3.66
C ASP A 187 -9.63 3.97 -4.56
N TYR A 188 -8.38 3.64 -4.23
CA TYR A 188 -7.21 4.18 -4.91
C TYR A 188 -6.80 3.28 -6.07
N ALA A 189 -6.59 3.87 -7.25
CA ALA A 189 -6.35 3.14 -8.50
C ALA A 189 -5.22 2.09 -8.37
N ASP A 190 -4.01 2.46 -7.92
CA ASP A 190 -2.88 1.53 -7.80
C ASP A 190 -3.22 0.26 -7.00
N VAL A 191 -4.12 0.37 -6.00
CA VAL A 191 -4.53 -0.77 -5.18
C VAL A 191 -5.12 -1.88 -6.05
N PHE A 192 -5.91 -1.49 -7.04
CA PHE A 192 -6.64 -2.40 -7.91
C PHE A 192 -6.06 -2.52 -9.30
N GLN A 193 -5.09 -1.69 -9.66
CA GLN A 193 -4.33 -1.88 -10.88
C GLN A 193 -3.23 -2.92 -10.64
N ILE A 194 -2.54 -2.82 -9.50
CA ILE A 194 -1.30 -3.57 -9.25
C ILE A 194 -1.38 -4.35 -7.94
N ASP A 195 -1.66 -3.68 -6.81
CA ASP A 195 -1.45 -4.29 -5.49
C ASP A 195 -2.38 -5.46 -5.18
N PHE A 196 -3.60 -5.48 -5.72
CA PHE A 196 -4.53 -6.61 -5.63
C PHE A 196 -4.58 -7.46 -6.91
N THR A 197 -4.46 -6.84 -8.09
CA THR A 197 -4.49 -7.56 -9.38
C THR A 197 -3.43 -8.64 -9.47
N LEU A 198 -2.20 -8.30 -9.15
CA LEU A 198 -1.08 -9.22 -9.29
C LEU A 198 -1.17 -10.42 -8.32
N PRO A 199 -1.48 -10.23 -7.03
CA PRO A 199 -1.80 -11.36 -6.16
C PRO A 199 -2.97 -12.23 -6.64
N MET A 200 -4.01 -11.62 -7.22
CA MET A 200 -5.15 -12.37 -7.73
C MET A 200 -4.75 -13.24 -8.93
N HIS A 201 -3.91 -12.74 -9.84
CA HIS A 201 -3.29 -13.55 -10.89
C HIS A 201 -2.59 -14.79 -10.31
N PHE A 202 -1.81 -14.63 -9.24
CA PHE A 202 -1.14 -15.76 -8.60
C PHE A 202 -2.09 -16.76 -7.95
N ILE A 203 -3.22 -16.28 -7.41
CA ILE A 203 -4.25 -17.13 -6.81
C ILE A 203 -4.94 -17.96 -7.90
N TYR A 204 -5.30 -17.36 -9.04
CA TYR A 204 -5.99 -18.07 -10.12
C TYR A 204 -5.09 -19.07 -10.83
N ASP A 205 -3.86 -18.66 -11.17
CA ASP A 205 -2.88 -19.55 -11.81
C ASP A 205 -2.22 -20.51 -10.80
N LYS A 206 -2.52 -20.35 -9.51
CA LYS A 206 -1.93 -21.05 -8.37
C LYS A 206 -0.39 -20.96 -8.32
N SER A 207 0.20 -20.06 -9.10
CA SER A 207 1.63 -19.97 -9.35
C SER A 207 2.10 -18.52 -9.42
N VAL A 208 3.41 -18.30 -9.28
CA VAL A 208 4.04 -16.98 -9.49
C VAL A 208 4.51 -16.80 -10.94
N ALA A 209 3.75 -17.32 -11.92
CA ALA A 209 4.10 -17.15 -13.33
C ALA A 209 4.08 -15.66 -13.72
N PRO A 210 5.04 -15.18 -14.53
CA PRO A 210 4.96 -13.84 -15.11
C PRO A 210 3.76 -13.73 -16.06
N ASN A 211 3.08 -12.58 -16.05
CA ASN A 211 2.03 -12.24 -17.00
C ASN A 211 2.62 -11.27 -18.05
N PRO A 212 2.65 -11.63 -19.35
CA PRO A 212 3.23 -10.79 -20.40
C PRO A 212 2.43 -9.52 -20.73
N PHE A 213 1.24 -9.34 -20.15
CA PHE A 213 0.46 -8.11 -20.26
C PHE A 213 0.56 -7.24 -19.00
N GLU A 214 1.38 -7.66 -18.05
CA GLU A 214 1.55 -6.97 -16.77
C GLU A 214 3.05 -6.88 -16.45
N THR A 215 3.68 -5.78 -16.84
CA THR A 215 5.11 -5.51 -16.63
C THR A 215 5.48 -5.60 -15.15
N TYR A 216 4.59 -5.23 -14.22
CA TYR A 216 4.84 -5.37 -12.77
C TYR A 216 4.96 -6.83 -12.34
N SER A 217 4.47 -7.79 -13.13
CA SER A 217 4.62 -9.22 -12.87
C SER A 217 6.07 -9.72 -12.96
N TYR A 218 6.98 -8.92 -13.51
CA TYR A 218 8.42 -9.22 -13.62
C TYR A 218 9.27 -8.56 -12.53
N TYR A 219 8.69 -7.65 -11.74
CA TYR A 219 9.40 -6.95 -10.68
C TYR A 219 9.65 -7.91 -9.51
N PRO A 220 10.50 -7.55 -8.54
CA PRO A 220 10.51 -8.21 -7.23
C PRO A 220 9.19 -7.96 -6.48
N GLN A 221 8.66 -8.99 -5.81
CA GLN A 221 7.24 -9.02 -5.39
C GLN A 221 7.02 -9.45 -3.95
N ASN A 222 7.98 -9.21 -3.03
CA ASN A 222 7.82 -9.59 -1.62
C ASN A 222 6.52 -9.06 -1.01
N TRP A 223 6.12 -7.83 -1.36
CA TRP A 223 4.85 -7.25 -0.93
C TRP A 223 3.64 -7.98 -1.51
N TRP A 224 3.57 -8.08 -2.85
CA TRP A 224 2.41 -8.63 -3.55
C TRP A 224 2.23 -10.12 -3.26
N ILE A 225 3.31 -10.91 -3.21
CA ILE A 225 3.19 -12.33 -2.87
C ILE A 225 2.67 -12.52 -1.44
N LEU A 226 2.98 -11.61 -0.50
CA LEU A 226 2.46 -11.67 0.86
C LEU A 226 0.95 -11.36 0.92
N LEU A 227 0.44 -10.51 0.03
CA LEU A 227 -0.98 -10.21 -0.11
C LEU A 227 -1.80 -11.39 -0.62
N THR A 228 -1.18 -12.38 -1.26
CA THR A 228 -1.90 -13.61 -1.66
C THR A 228 -2.48 -14.37 -0.46
N TRP A 229 -1.85 -14.27 0.73
CA TRP A 229 -2.32 -14.95 1.93
C TRP A 229 -3.71 -14.48 2.40
N PRO A 230 -3.93 -13.20 2.70
CA PRO A 230 -5.27 -12.75 3.08
C PRO A 230 -6.27 -12.84 1.91
N LEU A 231 -5.83 -12.63 0.67
CA LEU A 231 -6.72 -12.64 -0.51
C LEU A 231 -7.20 -14.03 -0.89
N VAL A 232 -6.40 -15.09 -0.73
CA VAL A 232 -6.87 -16.47 -0.98
C VAL A 232 -7.92 -16.92 0.04
N LEU A 233 -7.95 -16.26 1.21
CA LEU A 233 -8.99 -16.41 2.24
C LEU A 233 -10.12 -15.39 2.06
N LYS A 234 -10.18 -14.72 0.91
CA LYS A 234 -11.18 -13.73 0.52
C LYS A 234 -11.30 -12.56 1.52
N SER A 235 -10.18 -12.11 2.09
CA SER A 235 -10.14 -11.04 3.09
C SER A 235 -9.34 -9.81 2.65
N GLU A 236 -10.03 -8.83 2.08
CA GLU A 236 -9.47 -7.48 1.85
C GLU A 236 -9.04 -6.82 3.15
N MET A 237 -9.87 -6.93 4.18
CA MET A 237 -9.62 -6.29 5.46
C MET A 237 -8.31 -6.78 6.07
N ALA A 238 -8.02 -8.08 6.02
CA ALA A 238 -6.74 -8.61 6.50
C ALA A 238 -5.55 -8.06 5.70
N SER A 239 -5.73 -7.80 4.40
CA SER A 239 -4.73 -7.14 3.56
C SER A 239 -4.48 -5.70 4.04
N VAL A 240 -5.53 -4.93 4.36
CA VAL A 240 -5.37 -3.58 4.93
C VAL A 240 -4.75 -3.62 6.33
N LEU A 241 -5.16 -4.57 7.17
CA LEU A 241 -4.55 -4.77 8.50
C LEU A 241 -3.05 -5.12 8.40
N LEU A 242 -2.63 -5.82 7.34
CA LEU A 242 -1.21 -6.06 7.06
C LEU A 242 -0.45 -4.75 6.83
N LEU A 243 -0.97 -3.82 6.03
CA LEU A 243 -0.36 -2.48 5.89
C LEU A 243 -0.29 -1.75 7.24
N TRP A 244 -1.36 -1.83 8.04
CA TRP A 244 -1.41 -1.24 9.38
C TRP A 244 -0.31 -1.76 10.31
N SER A 245 -0.10 -3.07 10.29
CA SER A 245 0.94 -3.70 11.09
C SER A 245 2.36 -3.29 10.68
N TYR A 246 2.58 -3.01 9.39
CA TYR A 246 3.83 -2.45 8.89
C TYR A 246 4.00 -1.03 9.44
N TYR A 247 2.95 -0.22 9.42
CA TYR A 247 2.96 1.11 10.05
C TYR A 247 3.28 1.05 11.56
N THR A 248 2.72 0.07 12.28
CA THR A 248 3.03 -0.19 13.69
C THR A 248 4.50 -0.61 13.87
N ALA A 249 5.00 -1.56 13.08
CA ALA A 249 6.39 -2.00 13.13
C ALA A 249 7.35 -0.85 12.84
N PHE A 250 7.02 0.03 11.89
CA PHE A 250 7.79 1.24 11.60
C PHE A 250 7.85 2.15 12.83
N THR A 251 6.71 2.40 13.46
CA THR A 251 6.64 3.21 14.70
C THR A 251 7.47 2.62 15.83
N LEU A 252 7.44 1.29 16.00
CA LEU A 252 8.26 0.58 16.99
C LEU A 252 9.77 0.72 16.70
N LEU A 253 10.17 0.64 15.43
CA LEU A 253 11.57 0.84 15.05
C LEU A 253 12.01 2.29 15.26
N VAL A 254 11.17 3.28 14.94
CA VAL A 254 11.46 4.70 15.19
C VAL A 254 11.68 4.94 16.69
N TRP A 255 10.75 4.45 17.52
CA TRP A 255 10.89 4.51 18.97
C TRP A 255 12.17 3.80 19.44
N GLY A 256 12.39 2.57 18.98
CA GLY A 256 13.50 1.72 19.42
C GLY A 256 14.86 2.32 19.07
N LEU A 257 15.02 2.80 17.84
CA LEU A 257 16.26 3.43 17.38
C LEU A 257 16.53 4.73 18.14
N THR A 258 15.56 5.64 18.20
CA THR A 258 15.76 6.92 18.90
C THR A 258 16.04 6.68 20.37
N ARG A 259 15.28 5.81 21.06
CA ARG A 259 15.50 5.53 22.48
C ARG A 259 16.90 4.97 22.75
N ARG A 260 17.42 4.11 21.86
CA ARG A 260 18.73 3.45 22.02
C ARG A 260 19.89 4.45 21.95
N TYR A 261 19.77 5.48 21.13
CA TYR A 261 20.87 6.44 20.89
C TYR A 261 20.67 7.82 21.50
N ALA A 262 19.45 8.15 21.89
CA ALA A 262 19.05 9.41 22.51
C ALA A 262 18.42 9.12 23.89
N SER A 263 17.19 9.57 24.10
CA SER A 263 16.40 9.28 25.29
C SER A 263 14.98 8.79 24.95
N PRO A 264 14.22 8.28 25.96
CA PRO A 264 12.79 8.01 25.82
C PRO A 264 11.94 9.23 25.44
N ARG A 265 12.36 10.46 25.80
CA ARG A 265 11.62 11.68 25.46
C ARG A 265 11.79 12.02 23.98
N ALA A 266 13.02 11.96 23.47
CA ALA A 266 13.28 12.08 22.04
C ALA A 266 12.55 10.99 21.25
N ALA A 267 12.52 9.76 21.75
CA ALA A 267 11.78 8.68 21.09
C ALA A 267 10.28 8.96 20.99
N ALA A 268 9.65 9.45 22.06
CA ALA A 268 8.25 9.86 22.05
C ALA A 268 7.99 10.96 21.02
N ALA A 269 8.86 11.97 20.97
CA ALA A 269 8.74 13.04 19.99
C ALA A 269 8.93 12.56 18.55
N SER A 270 9.90 11.67 18.29
CA SER A 270 10.12 11.06 16.97
C SER A 270 8.86 10.36 16.50
N VAL A 271 8.23 9.57 17.40
CA VAL A 271 6.98 8.87 17.12
C VAL A 271 5.86 9.87 16.86
N LEU A 272 5.69 10.90 17.67
CA LEU A 272 4.64 11.90 17.43
C LEU A 272 4.79 12.57 16.07
N LEU A 273 6.00 12.99 15.70
CA LEU A 273 6.28 13.58 14.38
C LEU A 273 6.05 12.60 13.24
N PHE A 274 6.43 11.34 13.45
CA PHE A 274 6.19 10.26 12.50
C PHE A 274 4.68 10.06 12.30
N LEU A 275 3.91 9.96 13.39
CA LEU A 275 2.46 9.77 13.36
C LEU A 275 1.69 11.00 12.82
N THR A 276 2.26 12.20 12.94
CA THR A 276 1.72 13.42 12.33
C THR A 276 2.34 13.74 10.97
N GLY A 277 3.15 12.84 10.40
CA GLY A 277 3.67 13.02 9.05
C GLY A 277 2.58 12.77 8.01
N LEU A 278 2.29 13.75 7.15
CA LEU A 278 1.24 13.64 6.13
C LEU A 278 1.44 12.44 5.19
N ILE A 279 2.67 12.21 4.70
CA ILE A 279 3.00 11.07 3.82
C ILE A 279 2.67 9.76 4.51
N LEU A 280 3.13 9.61 5.75
CA LEU A 280 2.99 8.38 6.53
C LEU A 280 1.52 8.07 6.79
N THR A 281 0.79 9.12 7.13
CA THR A 281 -0.63 9.09 7.34
C THR A 281 -1.36 8.67 6.06
N HIS A 282 -1.04 9.27 4.91
CA HIS A 282 -1.60 8.90 3.61
C HIS A 282 -1.29 7.43 3.24
N LEU A 283 -0.03 7.01 3.39
CA LEU A 283 0.40 5.65 3.10
C LEU A 283 -0.13 4.60 4.10
N SER A 284 -0.67 5.00 5.24
CA SER A 284 -1.35 4.11 6.19
C SER A 284 -2.79 3.78 5.79
N ILE A 285 -3.39 4.56 4.88
CA ILE A 285 -4.76 4.37 4.41
C ILE A 285 -4.79 3.47 3.17
N PHE A 286 -3.88 3.73 2.23
CA PHE A 286 -3.89 3.11 0.91
C PHE A 286 -2.92 1.95 0.83
N MET A 287 -3.43 0.80 0.37
CA MET A 287 -2.66 -0.42 0.14
C MET A 287 -1.60 -0.21 -0.94
N LYS A 288 -0.42 0.24 -0.54
CA LYS A 288 0.72 0.49 -1.44
C LYS A 288 2.00 -0.15 -0.93
N SER A 289 2.83 -0.58 -1.87
CA SER A 289 4.18 -1.05 -1.59
C SER A 289 5.13 0.02 -1.03
N ASP A 290 4.82 1.31 -1.17
CA ASP A 290 5.75 2.39 -0.76
C ASP A 290 6.03 2.41 0.75
N LEU A 291 5.00 2.16 1.58
CA LEU A 291 5.18 2.09 3.04
C LEU A 291 6.10 0.92 3.42
N SER A 292 5.89 -0.24 2.81
CA SER A 292 6.66 -1.44 3.11
C SER A 292 8.10 -1.30 2.65
N VAL A 293 8.36 -0.78 1.45
CA VAL A 293 9.72 -0.45 0.99
C VAL A 293 10.41 0.51 1.96
N GLY A 294 9.75 1.61 2.34
CA GLY A 294 10.31 2.59 3.26
C GLY A 294 10.62 2.01 4.64
N LEU A 295 9.73 1.19 5.18
CA LEU A 295 9.94 0.47 6.43
C LEU A 295 11.17 -0.44 6.38
N PHE A 296 11.32 -1.26 5.35
CA PHE A 296 12.47 -2.14 5.22
C PHE A 296 13.78 -1.36 5.01
N ILE A 297 13.77 -0.23 4.29
CA ILE A 297 14.92 0.68 4.18
C ILE A 297 15.29 1.25 5.56
N PHE A 298 14.31 1.73 6.31
CA PHE A 298 14.54 2.26 7.66
C PHE A 298 15.09 1.18 8.60
N ALA A 299 14.49 0.00 8.59
CA ALA A 299 14.93 -1.15 9.38
C ALA A 299 16.37 -1.56 9.04
N HIS A 300 16.72 -1.58 7.75
CA HIS A 300 18.09 -1.78 7.27
C HIS A 300 19.07 -0.82 7.96
N TYR A 301 18.78 0.49 7.97
CA TYR A 301 19.64 1.47 8.64
C TYR A 301 19.65 1.30 10.17
N CYS A 302 18.51 0.94 10.79
CA CYS A 302 18.45 0.61 12.21
C CYS A 302 19.39 -0.53 12.59
N ALA A 303 19.61 -1.50 11.69
CA ALA A 303 20.53 -2.62 11.89
C ALA A 303 21.99 -2.25 11.53
N LEU A 304 22.20 -1.42 10.51
CA LEU A 304 23.53 -1.00 10.09
C LEU A 304 24.22 -0.06 11.09
N ILE A 305 23.48 0.88 11.68
CA ILE A 305 24.03 1.89 12.60
C ILE A 305 24.73 1.25 13.83
N PRO A 306 24.18 0.24 14.53
CA PRO A 306 24.88 -0.49 15.57
C PRO A 306 26.21 -1.09 15.08
N ALA A 307 26.22 -1.76 13.93
CA ALA A 307 27.43 -2.39 13.39
C ALA A 307 28.55 -1.39 13.12
N LEU A 308 28.21 -0.19 12.63
CA LEU A 308 29.17 0.88 12.38
C LEU A 308 29.72 1.50 13.67
N ASN A 309 28.98 1.41 14.78
CA ASN A 309 29.35 1.98 16.08
C ASN A 309 30.04 0.99 17.04
N MET A 310 30.07 -0.30 16.71
CA MET A 310 30.81 -1.32 17.47
C MET A 310 32.32 -1.05 17.42
N ALA A 311 33.10 -1.63 18.33
CA ALA A 311 34.56 -1.52 18.33
C ALA A 311 35.18 -2.43 17.23
N GLU A 312 36.40 -2.13 16.77
CA GLU A 312 37.02 -2.85 15.63
C GLU A 312 37.33 -4.31 15.95
N ASP A 313 37.58 -4.62 17.22
CA ASP A 313 37.81 -5.96 17.76
C ASP A 313 36.53 -6.80 17.89
N ASP A 314 35.34 -6.20 17.73
CA ASP A 314 34.04 -6.88 17.83
C ASP A 314 33.46 -7.24 16.43
N GLU A 315 34.30 -7.83 15.58
CA GLU A 315 33.99 -8.11 14.17
C GLU A 315 32.83 -9.12 14.01
N ALA A 316 32.74 -10.11 14.91
CA ALA A 316 31.70 -11.13 14.87
C ALA A 316 30.30 -10.54 15.10
N SER A 317 30.17 -9.65 16.10
CA SER A 317 28.91 -8.98 16.42
C SER A 317 28.53 -7.99 15.33
N ALA A 318 29.52 -7.24 14.82
CA ALA A 318 29.32 -6.36 13.68
C ALA A 318 28.83 -7.15 12.45
N GLY A 319 29.41 -8.32 12.17
CA GLY A 319 28.99 -9.22 11.10
C GLY A 319 27.53 -9.66 11.20
N ARG A 320 27.05 -10.00 12.41
CA ARG A 320 25.64 -10.37 12.66
C ARG A 320 24.68 -9.21 12.37
N TRP A 321 25.01 -8.01 12.80
CA TRP A 321 24.22 -6.81 12.50
C TRP A 321 24.25 -6.45 11.02
N VAL A 322 25.40 -6.59 10.35
CA VAL A 322 25.53 -6.36 8.91
C VAL A 322 24.75 -7.40 8.10
N LEU A 323 24.75 -8.67 8.52
CA LEU A 323 23.89 -9.70 7.95
C LEU A 323 22.41 -9.33 8.08
N LEU A 324 21.97 -8.92 9.26
CA LEU A 324 20.59 -8.45 9.49
C LEU A 324 20.27 -7.24 8.60
N ALA A 325 21.18 -6.27 8.51
CA ALA A 325 21.01 -5.10 7.66
C ALA A 325 20.90 -5.49 6.18
N GLY A 326 21.67 -6.49 5.73
CA GLY A 326 21.62 -7.04 4.38
C GLY A 326 20.29 -7.73 4.09
N LEU A 327 19.81 -8.56 5.02
CA LEU A 327 18.50 -9.22 4.90
C LEU A 327 17.36 -8.20 4.78
N LEU A 328 17.39 -7.14 5.58
CA LEU A 328 16.36 -6.10 5.54
C LEU A 328 16.45 -5.24 4.28
N CYS A 329 17.66 -4.93 3.81
CA CYS A 329 17.85 -4.19 2.56
C CYS A 329 17.43 -5.02 1.34
N GLY A 330 17.76 -6.30 1.32
CA GLY A 330 17.31 -7.20 0.27
C GLY A 330 15.80 -7.45 0.34
N GLY A 331 15.22 -7.47 1.54
CA GLY A 331 13.79 -7.34 1.74
C GLY A 331 13.22 -6.11 1.03
N ALA A 332 13.79 -4.92 1.24
CA ALA A 332 13.37 -3.68 0.59
C ALA A 332 13.48 -3.73 -0.95
N VAL A 333 14.63 -4.19 -1.47
CA VAL A 333 14.84 -4.38 -2.92
C VAL A 333 13.84 -5.37 -3.50
N GLY A 334 13.55 -6.42 -2.74
CA GLY A 334 12.54 -7.42 -3.07
C GLY A 334 11.10 -6.90 -3.03
N HIS A 335 10.83 -5.74 -2.41
CA HIS A 335 9.54 -5.06 -2.52
C HIS A 335 9.51 -4.09 -3.71
N LYS A 336 10.62 -3.38 -3.99
CA LYS A 336 10.72 -2.42 -5.10
C LYS A 336 12.18 -2.12 -5.44
N LEU A 337 12.51 -2.08 -6.73
CA LEU A 337 13.87 -1.83 -7.22
C LEU A 337 14.41 -0.43 -6.86
N THR A 338 13.55 0.52 -6.49
CA THR A 338 13.98 1.84 -6.00
C THR A 338 14.82 1.76 -4.72
N ALA A 339 14.71 0.68 -3.95
CA ALA A 339 15.54 0.42 -2.79
C ALA A 339 16.98 -0.02 -3.13
N LEU A 340 17.32 -0.27 -4.40
CA LEU A 340 18.71 -0.52 -4.82
C LEU A 340 19.65 0.62 -4.43
N PHE A 341 19.12 1.85 -4.30
CA PHE A 341 19.89 2.98 -3.82
C PHE A 341 20.37 2.80 -2.36
N ALA A 342 19.54 2.24 -1.48
CA ALA A 342 19.96 1.88 -0.12
C ALA A 342 21.05 0.81 -0.16
N ALA A 343 20.94 -0.15 -1.08
CA ALA A 343 21.94 -1.20 -1.25
C ALA A 343 23.29 -0.65 -1.73
N PHE A 344 23.31 0.24 -2.73
CA PHE A 344 24.54 0.85 -3.22
C PHE A 344 25.19 1.75 -2.17
N THR A 345 24.41 2.58 -1.47
CA THR A 345 24.94 3.48 -0.44
C THR A 345 25.55 2.69 0.72
N SER A 346 24.87 1.68 1.25
CA SER A 346 25.40 0.83 2.32
C SER A 346 26.60 -0.01 1.90
N THR A 347 26.63 -0.51 0.66
CA THR A 347 27.81 -1.18 0.09
C THR A 347 29.01 -0.24 0.07
N ALA A 348 28.83 1.00 -0.39
CA ALA A 348 29.90 2.01 -0.39
C ALA A 348 30.38 2.31 1.04
N ILE A 349 29.47 2.49 2.02
CA ILE A 349 29.86 2.69 3.42
C ILE A 349 30.76 1.56 3.90
N LEU A 350 30.35 0.30 3.70
CA LEU A 350 31.08 -0.85 4.22
C LEU A 350 32.46 -0.99 3.57
N LEU A 351 32.57 -0.70 2.27
CA LEU A 351 33.85 -0.67 1.55
C LEU A 351 34.79 0.43 2.08
N PHE A 352 34.27 1.62 2.37
CA PHE A 352 35.07 2.76 2.80
C PHE A 352 35.24 2.88 4.33
N ASN A 353 34.59 2.03 5.12
CA ASN A 353 34.70 2.08 6.58
C ASN A 353 35.99 1.45 7.12
N GLY A 354 36.80 0.80 6.28
CA GLY A 354 38.10 0.24 6.66
C GLY A 354 38.06 -1.03 7.53
N ARG A 355 36.87 -1.52 7.92
CA ARG A 355 36.67 -2.65 8.86
C ARG A 355 36.77 -4.06 8.23
N GLY A 356 37.41 -4.19 7.06
CA GLY A 356 37.67 -5.48 6.41
C GLY A 356 36.59 -5.98 5.42
N LYS A 357 36.99 -6.96 4.59
CA LYS A 357 36.16 -7.54 3.51
C LYS A 357 35.05 -8.48 4.02
N SER A 358 35.18 -8.98 5.25
CA SER A 358 34.24 -9.89 5.91
C SER A 358 32.85 -9.27 6.11
N LEU A 359 32.77 -8.00 6.54
CA LEU A 359 31.49 -7.31 6.71
C LEU A 359 30.78 -7.13 5.37
N VAL A 360 31.52 -6.83 4.31
CA VAL A 360 30.98 -6.76 2.94
C VAL A 360 30.43 -8.11 2.50
N LEU A 361 31.07 -9.22 2.87
CA LEU A 361 30.56 -10.57 2.60
C LEU A 361 29.26 -10.86 3.36
N TRP A 362 29.21 -10.56 4.67
CA TRP A 362 27.98 -10.72 5.47
C TRP A 362 26.82 -9.88 4.92
N TRP A 363 27.13 -8.68 4.46
CA TRP A 363 26.18 -7.78 3.81
C TRP A 363 25.59 -8.39 2.54
N PHE A 364 26.46 -8.83 1.62
CA PHE A 364 26.02 -9.44 0.36
C PHE A 364 25.29 -10.76 0.59
N LEU A 365 25.68 -11.55 1.60
CA LEU A 365 24.96 -12.76 1.96
C LEU A 365 23.51 -12.44 2.37
N GLY A 366 23.30 -11.47 3.27
CA GLY A 366 21.96 -11.06 3.68
C GLY A 366 21.14 -10.49 2.52
N LEU A 367 21.76 -9.62 1.71
CA LEU A 367 21.13 -9.03 0.53
C LEU A 367 20.70 -10.10 -0.47
N ALA A 368 21.58 -11.05 -0.80
CA ALA A 368 21.34 -12.10 -1.78
C ALA A 368 20.25 -13.07 -1.34
N LEU A 369 20.24 -13.51 -0.07
CA LEU A 369 19.25 -14.48 0.45
C LEU A 369 17.79 -14.04 0.23
N THR A 370 17.54 -12.74 0.09
CA THR A 370 16.20 -12.17 0.05
C THR A 370 15.84 -11.54 -1.30
N THR A 371 16.85 -11.23 -2.13
CA THR A 371 16.66 -10.68 -3.50
C THR A 371 16.84 -11.72 -4.59
N PHE A 372 17.71 -12.71 -4.36
CA PHE A 372 18.09 -13.70 -5.37
C PHE A 372 16.90 -14.47 -5.97
N PRO A 373 15.88 -14.92 -5.20
CA PRO A 373 14.75 -15.63 -5.79
C PRO A 373 14.01 -14.83 -6.88
N TRP A 374 13.85 -13.53 -6.65
CA TRP A 374 13.19 -12.63 -7.61
C TRP A 374 14.07 -12.36 -8.82
N PHE A 375 15.35 -12.06 -8.60
CA PHE A 375 16.28 -11.78 -9.70
C PHE A 375 16.50 -12.99 -10.58
N LEU A 376 16.59 -14.19 -9.98
CA LEU A 376 16.67 -15.44 -10.72
C LEU A 376 15.40 -15.65 -11.55
N ARG A 377 14.21 -15.45 -10.97
CA ARG A 377 12.94 -15.56 -11.72
C ARG A 377 12.90 -14.61 -12.91
N SER A 378 13.23 -13.33 -12.71
CA SER A 378 13.23 -12.33 -13.78
C SER A 378 14.29 -12.64 -14.85
N TYR A 379 15.47 -13.08 -14.44
CA TYR A 379 16.52 -13.52 -15.35
C TYR A 379 16.11 -14.73 -16.19
N LEU A 380 15.48 -15.74 -15.58
CA LEU A 380 14.99 -16.91 -16.31
C LEU A 380 13.86 -16.54 -17.30
N ALA A 381 13.03 -15.55 -16.96
CA ALA A 381 11.93 -15.12 -17.81
C ALA A 381 12.36 -14.21 -18.97
N THR A 382 13.40 -13.38 -18.78
CA THR A 382 13.71 -12.26 -19.70
C THR A 382 15.18 -12.17 -20.12
N GLY A 383 16.08 -12.88 -19.43
CA GLY A 383 17.52 -12.66 -19.50
C GLY A 383 18.01 -11.46 -18.67
N ASN A 384 17.12 -10.77 -17.94
CA ASN A 384 17.45 -9.60 -17.12
C ASN A 384 17.03 -9.79 -15.65
N PRO A 385 17.95 -9.76 -14.67
CA PRO A 385 17.61 -9.92 -13.26
C PRO A 385 16.83 -8.74 -12.66
N ILE A 386 16.88 -7.57 -13.27
CA ILE A 386 16.21 -6.34 -12.82
C ILE A 386 15.28 -5.79 -13.89
N TYR A 387 14.66 -6.68 -14.67
CA TYR A 387 13.72 -6.34 -15.73
C TYR A 387 12.63 -5.35 -15.24
N PRO A 388 12.24 -4.34 -16.05
CA PRO A 388 12.68 -4.02 -17.42
C PRO A 388 13.88 -3.05 -17.46
N TYR A 389 14.62 -2.87 -16.37
CA TYR A 389 15.69 -1.88 -16.32
C TYR A 389 17.01 -2.40 -16.90
N LEU A 390 17.76 -1.56 -17.61
CA LEU A 390 19.09 -1.91 -18.16
C LEU A 390 19.08 -3.08 -19.16
N ASN A 391 18.01 -3.26 -19.95
CA ASN A 391 17.92 -4.38 -20.91
C ASN A 391 19.13 -4.49 -21.85
N SER A 392 19.66 -3.35 -22.30
CA SER A 392 20.84 -3.27 -23.18
C SER A 392 22.12 -3.79 -22.52
N LEU A 393 22.26 -3.61 -21.19
CA LEU A 393 23.42 -4.12 -20.44
C LEU A 393 23.39 -5.64 -20.33
N PHE A 394 22.21 -6.23 -20.13
CA PHE A 394 22.04 -7.67 -19.98
C PHE A 394 21.82 -8.40 -21.32
N GLY A 395 21.77 -7.68 -22.44
CA GLY A 395 21.43 -8.25 -23.75
C GLY A 395 20.06 -8.94 -23.75
N ALA A 396 19.15 -8.45 -22.91
CA ALA A 396 17.91 -9.12 -22.59
C ALA A 396 16.88 -8.97 -23.71
N LYS A 397 16.11 -10.04 -23.94
CA LYS A 397 14.94 -9.98 -24.81
C LYS A 397 13.79 -9.44 -23.99
N LEU A 398 13.07 -8.47 -24.54
CA LEU A 398 11.86 -7.99 -23.91
C LEU A 398 10.86 -9.13 -23.79
N ALA A 399 10.26 -9.28 -22.60
CA ALA A 399 9.25 -10.31 -22.36
C ALA A 399 8.08 -10.17 -23.34
N ALA A 400 7.76 -8.94 -23.71
CA ALA A 400 6.92 -8.61 -24.84
C ALA A 400 7.45 -7.35 -25.52
N PHE A 401 7.25 -7.24 -26.84
CA PHE A 401 7.72 -6.07 -27.61
C PHE A 401 7.04 -4.76 -27.20
N TRP A 402 5.98 -4.80 -26.39
CA TRP A 402 5.31 -3.61 -25.87
C TRP A 402 5.77 -3.20 -24.48
N HIS A 403 6.58 -4.00 -23.81
CA HIS A 403 7.29 -3.56 -22.60
C HIS A 403 8.37 -2.49 -22.92
N VAL A 404 8.36 -1.93 -24.13
CA VAL A 404 9.19 -0.82 -24.63
C VAL A 404 8.58 0.55 -24.30
N GLY A 405 7.26 0.67 -24.10
CA GLY A 405 6.56 1.96 -23.93
C GLY A 405 6.01 2.12 -22.51
N THR A 406 6.17 3.23 -21.80
CA THR A 406 5.87 4.62 -22.21
C THR A 406 6.94 5.64 -21.76
N ARG A 407 8.09 5.17 -21.27
CA ARG A 407 9.22 6.01 -20.84
C ARG A 407 10.41 5.86 -21.77
N LEU A 408 10.23 6.09 -23.06
CA LEU A 408 11.25 6.04 -24.13
C LEU A 408 12.49 6.96 -23.89
N ASN A 409 12.60 7.57 -22.72
CA ASN A 409 13.67 8.45 -22.26
C ASN A 409 14.20 8.13 -20.83
N GLY A 410 13.76 7.02 -20.23
CA GLY A 410 14.20 6.57 -18.91
C GLY A 410 15.48 5.70 -18.93
N PRO A 411 16.15 5.53 -17.78
CA PRO A 411 17.32 4.63 -17.65
C PRO A 411 17.05 3.16 -17.99
N ASP A 412 15.79 2.77 -18.10
CA ASP A 412 15.31 1.44 -18.48
C ASP A 412 15.72 1.03 -19.90
N THR A 413 15.87 1.99 -20.84
CA THR A 413 16.05 1.70 -22.27
C THR A 413 17.42 2.10 -22.86
N ILE A 414 18.15 3.05 -22.26
CA ILE A 414 19.29 3.75 -22.91
C ILE A 414 20.68 3.27 -22.44
N GLY A 415 20.78 2.17 -21.69
CA GLY A 415 22.08 1.71 -21.18
C GLY A 415 22.78 2.75 -20.28
N TRP A 416 24.11 2.90 -20.41
CA TRP A 416 24.90 3.81 -19.56
C TRP A 416 24.49 5.28 -19.66
N ASP A 417 24.09 5.76 -20.85
CA ASP A 417 23.63 7.13 -21.02
C ASP A 417 22.32 7.38 -20.26
N GLY A 418 21.45 6.38 -20.22
CA GLY A 418 20.25 6.38 -19.40
C GLY A 418 20.58 6.45 -17.91
N VAL A 419 21.58 5.70 -17.45
CA VAL A 419 22.09 5.77 -16.07
C VAL A 419 22.65 7.16 -15.77
N VAL A 420 23.46 7.75 -16.65
CA VAL A 420 24.01 9.11 -16.45
C VAL A 420 22.91 10.16 -16.41
N ARG A 421 21.92 10.07 -17.31
CA ARG A 421 20.74 10.94 -17.32
C ARG A 421 19.90 10.77 -16.05
N TYR A 422 19.69 9.53 -15.62
CA TYR A 422 19.01 9.21 -14.36
C TYR A 422 19.77 9.77 -13.15
N LEU A 423 21.08 9.60 -13.07
CA LEU A 423 21.92 10.23 -12.05
C LEU A 423 21.83 11.76 -12.14
N GLY A 424 21.77 12.34 -13.34
CA GLY A 424 21.51 13.77 -13.54
C GLY A 424 20.16 14.21 -12.97
N LEU A 425 19.08 13.46 -13.23
CA LEU A 425 17.75 13.68 -12.65
C LEU A 425 17.77 13.50 -11.13
N LEU A 426 18.56 12.56 -10.61
CA LEU A 426 18.89 12.41 -9.18
C LEU A 426 19.70 13.58 -8.59
N PHE A 427 20.10 14.58 -9.38
CA PHE A 427 20.67 15.82 -8.86
C PHE A 427 19.90 17.05 -9.35
N GLY A 428 18.65 16.86 -9.80
CA GLY A 428 17.77 17.94 -10.26
C GLY A 428 18.13 18.52 -11.63
N ARG A 429 18.97 17.83 -12.43
CA ARG A 429 19.21 18.22 -13.83
C ARG A 429 18.11 17.70 -14.74
N GLY A 430 17.11 18.55 -14.96
CA GLY A 430 16.11 18.40 -16.02
C GLY A 430 14.70 18.20 -15.48
N ARG A 431 13.74 18.96 -16.02
CA ARG A 431 12.32 18.61 -15.96
C ARG A 431 12.09 17.54 -17.02
N THR A 432 11.81 16.30 -16.63
CA THR A 432 11.14 15.37 -17.54
C THR A 432 9.65 15.45 -17.24
N PRO A 433 8.82 15.94 -18.18
CA PRO A 433 7.38 16.13 -17.93
C PRO A 433 6.66 14.86 -17.44
N ASP A 434 7.16 13.67 -17.79
CA ASP A 434 6.34 12.44 -17.67
C ASP A 434 7.00 11.26 -16.93
N ILE A 435 8.29 11.32 -16.57
CA ILE A 435 9.07 10.11 -16.25
C ILE A 435 9.57 10.07 -14.81
N LEU A 436 10.13 11.15 -14.29
CA LEU A 436 10.56 11.20 -12.90
C LEU A 436 9.98 12.46 -12.27
N PRO A 437 9.19 12.31 -11.19
CA PRO A 437 8.91 13.41 -10.30
C PRO A 437 10.20 14.21 -10.04
N ASP A 438 10.15 15.55 -10.14
CA ASP A 438 11.28 16.48 -9.90
C ASP A 438 11.99 16.24 -8.55
N VAL A 439 11.39 15.43 -7.68
CA VAL A 439 11.75 15.15 -6.30
C VAL A 439 12.65 13.93 -6.09
N TRP A 440 13.10 13.24 -7.14
CA TRP A 440 14.06 12.15 -6.96
C TRP A 440 15.46 12.64 -6.57
N GLY A 441 15.82 13.85 -6.97
CA GLY A 441 17.14 14.40 -6.71
C GLY A 441 17.52 14.55 -5.23
N PRO A 442 16.62 15.08 -4.39
CA PRO A 442 16.84 15.15 -2.95
C PRO A 442 17.09 13.80 -2.29
N GLY A 443 16.45 12.71 -2.76
CA GLY A 443 16.54 11.38 -2.16
C GLY A 443 17.96 10.82 -2.08
N ALA A 444 18.76 11.09 -3.11
CA ALA A 444 20.17 10.72 -3.13
C ALA A 444 20.99 11.48 -2.10
N GLY A 445 20.74 12.79 -2.00
CA GLY A 445 21.28 13.65 -0.95
C GLY A 445 20.90 13.15 0.45
N PHE A 446 19.65 12.74 0.67
CA PHE A 446 19.20 12.24 1.97
C PHE A 446 19.90 10.96 2.40
N ALA A 447 20.10 9.96 1.52
CA ALA A 447 20.84 8.77 1.92
C ALA A 447 22.32 9.05 2.20
N VAL A 448 22.94 10.01 1.50
CA VAL A 448 24.28 10.49 1.81
C VAL A 448 24.30 11.22 3.16
N LEU A 449 23.28 12.00 3.49
CA LEU A 449 23.14 12.65 4.80
C LEU A 449 22.96 11.63 5.93
N CYS A 450 22.22 10.53 5.72
CA CYS A 450 22.11 9.41 6.69
C CYS A 450 23.47 8.91 7.19
N LEU A 451 24.51 8.98 6.33
CA LEU A 451 25.85 8.48 6.61
C LEU A 451 26.57 9.28 7.71
N PHE A 452 26.33 10.59 7.76
CA PHE A 452 27.05 11.51 8.63
C PHE A 452 26.39 11.73 9.99
N LEU A 453 25.11 11.38 10.11
CA LEU A 453 24.31 11.61 11.33
C LEU A 453 24.75 10.75 12.53
N TRP A 454 25.46 9.64 12.30
CA TRP A 454 25.59 8.56 13.30
C TRP A 454 27.02 8.16 13.66
N ARG A 455 28.06 8.83 13.13
CA ARG A 455 29.44 8.64 13.61
C ARG A 455 29.60 9.35 14.97
N LYS A 456 29.35 8.61 16.06
CA LYS A 456 29.71 9.03 17.42
C LYS A 456 31.21 9.25 17.49
N LYS A 457 31.65 10.52 17.49
CA LYS A 457 32.86 11.06 18.20
C LYS A 457 33.39 12.40 17.66
N THR A 458 32.82 12.99 16.63
CA THR A 458 33.29 14.31 16.14
C THR A 458 32.24 15.41 16.37
N PRO A 459 32.63 16.61 16.85
CA PRO A 459 31.76 17.80 16.87
C PRO A 459 31.13 18.13 15.51
N SER A 460 31.72 17.65 14.41
CA SER A 460 31.13 17.72 13.07
C SER A 460 29.84 16.90 12.94
N GLY A 461 29.69 15.77 13.62
CA GLY A 461 28.47 14.95 13.56
C GLY A 461 27.22 15.69 14.04
N GLN A 462 27.31 16.45 15.14
CA GLN A 462 26.20 17.28 15.63
C GLN A 462 25.79 18.38 14.64
N ARG A 463 26.75 18.99 13.94
CA ARG A 463 26.46 20.01 12.91
C ARG A 463 25.72 19.40 11.72
N TRP A 464 26.09 18.19 11.32
CA TRP A 464 25.37 17.45 10.28
C TRP A 464 23.97 16.98 10.73
N VAL A 465 23.79 16.65 12.01
CA VAL A 465 22.45 16.40 12.60
C VAL A 465 21.55 17.61 12.52
N VAL A 466 22.07 18.79 12.86
CA VAL A 466 21.31 20.05 12.77
C VAL A 466 21.07 20.46 11.32
N ALA A 467 22.08 20.38 10.44
CA ALA A 467 21.93 20.69 9.01
C ALA A 467 20.94 19.72 8.34
N GLY A 468 21.02 18.43 8.67
CA GLY A 468 20.07 17.40 8.28
C GLY A 468 18.66 17.76 8.75
N ALA A 469 18.48 18.08 10.04
CA ALA A 469 17.18 18.48 10.58
C ALA A 469 16.61 19.74 9.91
N LEU A 470 17.43 20.73 9.55
CA LEU A 470 16.99 21.95 8.86
C LEU A 470 16.62 21.69 7.39
N ALA A 471 17.42 20.91 6.66
CA ALA A 471 17.12 20.52 5.28
C ALA A 471 15.85 19.64 5.22
N SER A 472 15.72 18.73 6.17
CA SER A 472 14.52 17.93 6.47
C SER A 472 13.28 18.79 6.67
N MET A 473 13.41 19.86 7.44
CA MET A 473 12.33 20.79 7.72
C MET A 473 11.95 21.63 6.50
N ALA A 474 12.94 22.07 5.72
CA ALA A 474 12.69 22.74 4.45
C ALA A 474 11.96 21.81 3.47
N ALA A 475 12.39 20.55 3.36
CA ALA A 475 11.75 19.54 2.51
C ALA A 475 10.30 19.23 2.94
N LEU A 476 10.04 19.14 4.25
CA LEU A 476 8.69 19.01 4.80
C LEU A 476 7.80 20.22 4.47
N LEU A 477 8.38 21.43 4.38
CA LEU A 477 7.65 22.68 4.13
C LEU A 477 7.42 22.95 2.63
N THR A 478 8.28 22.46 1.72
CA THR A 478 8.19 22.69 0.26
C THR A 478 7.38 21.61 -0.48
N TYR A 479 6.39 21.04 0.19
CA TYR A 479 5.80 19.73 -0.11
C TYR A 479 5.18 19.56 -1.50
N SER A 480 5.49 18.43 -2.16
CA SER A 480 4.65 17.79 -3.18
C SER A 480 4.37 16.33 -2.77
N MET A 481 3.21 15.77 -3.14
CA MET A 481 2.78 14.38 -2.79
C MET A 481 3.72 13.27 -3.28
N GLU A 482 4.72 13.61 -4.08
CA GLU A 482 5.62 12.68 -4.76
C GLU A 482 6.74 12.15 -3.86
N TRP A 483 6.94 12.73 -2.67
CA TRP A 483 7.98 12.32 -1.72
C TRP A 483 7.72 10.99 -1.02
N ARG A 484 6.56 10.35 -1.27
CA ARG A 484 6.18 9.04 -0.73
C ARG A 484 7.22 7.93 -0.97
N TYR A 485 7.98 8.02 -2.05
CA TYR A 485 9.02 7.05 -2.41
C TYR A 485 10.25 7.08 -1.49
N TYR A 486 10.40 8.13 -0.67
CA TYR A 486 11.58 8.35 0.19
C TYR A 486 11.34 8.13 1.67
N ILE A 487 10.17 7.61 2.05
CA ILE A 487 9.71 7.61 3.43
C ILE A 487 10.64 6.90 4.42
N GLY A 488 11.34 5.84 3.96
CA GLY A 488 12.36 5.17 4.75
C GLY A 488 13.54 6.06 5.09
N TYR A 489 14.06 6.78 4.09
CA TYR A 489 15.13 7.76 4.27
C TYR A 489 14.65 8.95 5.10
N LEU A 490 13.44 9.43 4.85
CA LEU A 490 12.81 10.50 5.62
C LEU A 490 12.69 10.11 7.11
N ALA A 491 12.33 8.87 7.45
CA ALA A 491 12.31 8.50 8.86
C ALA A 491 13.71 8.53 9.53
N VAL A 492 14.78 8.14 8.81
CA VAL A 492 16.16 8.21 9.30
C VAL A 492 16.65 9.67 9.45
N VAL A 493 16.27 10.56 8.53
CA VAL A 493 16.82 11.93 8.43
C VAL A 493 15.91 13.00 9.03
N LEU A 494 14.59 12.77 9.08
CA LEU A 494 13.60 13.68 9.69
C LEU A 494 13.39 13.32 11.16
N CYS A 495 12.83 12.15 11.45
CA CYS A 495 12.21 11.88 12.75
C CYS A 495 13.24 11.80 13.88
N VAL A 496 14.37 11.14 13.64
CA VAL A 496 15.39 10.91 14.67
C VAL A 496 16.26 12.16 14.93
N PRO A 497 16.81 12.83 13.90
CA PRO A 497 17.58 14.07 14.08
C PRO A 497 16.74 15.22 14.65
N PHE A 498 15.48 15.36 14.19
CA PHE A 498 14.60 16.39 14.75
C PHE A 498 14.27 16.11 16.21
N ALA A 499 14.06 14.86 16.59
CA ALA A 499 13.81 14.54 17.99
C ALA A 499 15.02 14.79 18.90
N LEU A 500 16.23 14.52 18.41
CA LEU A 500 17.47 14.91 19.08
C LEU A 500 17.57 16.43 19.24
N PHE A 501 17.22 17.18 18.19
CA PHE A 501 17.16 18.63 18.22
C PHE A 501 16.10 19.16 19.21
N LEU A 502 14.91 18.57 19.21
CA LEU A 502 13.83 18.91 20.16
C LEU A 502 14.25 18.60 21.60
N GLU A 503 14.91 17.47 21.85
CA GLU A 503 15.43 17.16 23.18
C GLU A 503 16.45 18.21 23.63
N ALA A 504 17.42 18.55 22.77
CA ALA A 504 18.38 19.63 23.06
C ALA A 504 17.69 20.98 23.29
N ALA A 505 16.62 21.28 22.54
CA ALA A 505 15.80 22.48 22.71
C ALA A 505 15.06 22.51 24.06
N LEU A 506 14.52 21.37 24.49
CA LEU A 506 13.79 21.20 25.74
C LEU A 506 14.70 21.22 26.97
N GLU A 507 15.94 20.72 26.84
CA GLU A 507 16.96 20.80 27.88
C GLU A 507 17.55 22.22 28.01
N SER A 508 17.54 23.00 26.92
CA SER A 508 18.03 24.38 26.89
C SER A 508 16.94 25.41 26.57
N PRO A 509 15.85 25.51 27.37
CA PRO A 509 14.71 26.39 27.08
C PRO A 509 15.04 27.89 27.10
N LYS A 510 16.25 28.26 27.56
CA LYS A 510 16.77 29.64 27.52
C LYS A 510 17.22 30.08 26.13
N SER A 511 17.33 29.16 25.16
CA SER A 511 17.64 29.52 23.78
C SER A 511 16.50 30.31 23.16
N LYS A 512 16.73 31.60 22.87
CA LYS A 512 15.73 32.52 22.32
C LYS A 512 15.20 32.13 20.94
N TRP A 513 15.89 31.24 20.22
CA TRP A 513 15.59 30.89 18.84
C TRP A 513 15.18 29.43 18.65
N ILE A 514 15.85 28.50 19.33
CA ILE A 514 15.67 27.06 19.11
C ILE A 514 14.29 26.61 19.60
N TYR A 515 13.88 27.03 20.79
CA TYR A 515 12.61 26.60 21.38
C TYR A 515 11.39 27.14 20.58
N PRO A 516 11.29 28.45 20.25
CA PRO A 516 10.19 28.95 19.42
C PRO A 516 10.13 28.31 18.03
N LEU A 517 11.29 28.14 17.36
CA LEU A 517 11.35 27.48 16.06
C LEU A 517 10.78 26.06 16.11
N THR A 518 11.16 25.29 17.13
CA THR A 518 10.71 23.91 17.29
C THR A 518 9.20 23.82 17.53
N VAL A 519 8.65 24.70 18.38
CA VAL A 519 7.21 24.78 18.65
C VAL A 519 6.45 25.18 17.38
N THR A 520 6.94 26.19 16.65
CA THR A 520 6.33 26.61 15.38
C THR A 520 6.28 25.45 14.38
N VAL A 521 7.34 24.67 14.26
CA VAL A 521 7.39 23.54 13.33
C VAL A 521 6.41 22.45 13.71
N LEU A 522 6.29 22.13 15.01
CA LEU A 522 5.28 21.18 15.50
C LEU A 522 3.86 21.68 15.22
N ILE A 523 3.58 22.97 15.45
CA ILE A 523 2.29 23.58 15.14
C ILE A 523 2.00 23.51 13.64
N VAL A 524 2.96 23.89 12.79
CA VAL A 524 2.81 23.86 11.34
C VAL A 524 2.60 22.43 10.84
N ALA A 525 3.37 21.45 11.33
CA ALA A 525 3.21 20.04 10.95
C ALA A 525 1.83 19.50 11.35
N PHE A 526 1.39 19.79 12.59
CA PHE A 526 0.07 19.42 13.07
C PHE A 526 -1.05 20.10 12.28
N HIS A 527 -0.90 21.41 12.03
CA HIS A 527 -1.84 22.20 11.25
C HIS A 527 -1.93 21.71 9.80
N GLN A 528 -0.81 21.41 9.14
CA GLN A 528 -0.78 20.82 7.79
C GLN A 528 -1.50 19.46 7.76
N THR A 529 -1.30 18.62 8.78
CA THR A 529 -1.99 17.32 8.91
C THR A 529 -3.52 17.50 9.01
N ILE A 530 -3.96 18.50 9.79
CA ILE A 530 -5.38 18.82 9.94
C ILE A 530 -5.94 19.51 8.69
N LEU A 531 -5.19 20.38 8.03
CA LEU A 531 -5.70 21.12 6.87
C LEU A 531 -5.77 20.27 5.61
N GLN A 532 -4.79 19.39 5.40
CA GLN A 532 -4.76 18.47 4.25
C GLN A 532 -5.61 17.20 4.51
N SER A 533 -6.72 17.40 5.24
CA SER A 533 -7.59 16.45 5.96
C SER A 533 -8.23 15.31 5.18
N ASP A 534 -7.82 14.93 3.97
CA ASP A 534 -8.42 13.74 3.35
C ASP A 534 -8.24 12.51 4.25
N PHE A 535 -7.13 12.44 5.00
CA PHE A 535 -6.98 11.49 6.09
C PHE A 535 -7.99 11.66 7.23
N TRP A 536 -8.13 12.87 7.77
CA TRP A 536 -9.00 13.10 8.92
C TRP A 536 -10.47 12.87 8.56
N LYS A 537 -10.88 13.34 7.38
CA LYS A 537 -12.18 13.07 6.79
C LYS A 537 -12.38 11.57 6.63
N ARG A 538 -11.48 10.87 5.93
CA ARG A 538 -11.58 9.41 5.73
C ARG A 538 -11.60 8.65 7.05
N SER A 539 -10.77 9.01 8.03
CA SER A 539 -10.76 8.36 9.35
C SER A 539 -12.04 8.65 10.15
N CYS A 540 -12.59 9.86 10.07
CA CYS A 540 -13.90 10.18 10.65
C CYS A 540 -15.03 9.39 9.96
N HIS A 541 -15.00 9.29 8.63
CA HIS A 541 -15.93 8.49 7.85
C HIS A 541 -15.79 7.00 8.17
N ALA A 542 -14.57 6.50 8.31
CA ALA A 542 -14.23 5.14 8.72
C ALA A 542 -14.81 4.81 10.09
N PHE A 543 -14.56 5.70 11.05
CA PHE A 543 -15.01 5.55 12.41
C PHE A 543 -16.55 5.58 12.48
N ARG A 544 -17.19 6.49 11.74
CA ARG A 544 -18.65 6.50 11.57
C ARG A 544 -19.15 5.21 10.92
N ALA A 545 -18.47 4.74 9.87
CA ALA A 545 -18.81 3.51 9.17
C ALA A 545 -18.84 2.32 10.14
N VAL A 546 -17.78 2.17 10.95
CA VAL A 546 -17.70 1.15 12.00
C VAL A 546 -18.83 1.29 13.03
N LEU A 547 -19.05 2.50 13.57
CA LEU A 547 -20.08 2.74 14.58
C LEU A 547 -21.51 2.53 14.08
N PHE A 548 -21.74 2.75 12.79
CA PHE A 548 -23.05 2.62 12.16
C PHE A 548 -23.24 1.27 11.44
N GLY A 549 -22.26 0.37 11.51
CA GLY A 549 -22.35 -0.97 10.93
C GLY A 549 -22.19 -1.02 9.41
N PHE A 550 -21.69 0.05 8.80
CA PHE A 550 -21.32 0.02 7.39
C PHE A 550 -20.14 -0.94 7.20
N SER A 551 -20.30 -1.86 6.25
CA SER A 551 -19.22 -2.72 5.78
C SER A 551 -18.72 -2.21 4.43
N PRO A 552 -17.51 -2.61 3.99
CA PRO A 552 -16.98 -2.23 2.67
C PRO A 552 -17.90 -2.52 1.47
N GLY A 553 -18.92 -3.38 1.61
CA GLY A 553 -19.91 -3.59 0.54
C GLY A 553 -20.96 -2.47 0.44
N ASN A 554 -21.34 -1.88 1.57
CA ASN A 554 -22.47 -0.94 1.65
C ASN A 554 -22.03 0.52 1.72
N TYR A 555 -20.72 0.75 1.63
CA TYR A 555 -20.13 2.08 1.55
C TYR A 555 -19.96 2.40 0.06
N ALA A 556 -20.68 3.40 -0.44
CA ALA A 556 -20.37 3.95 -1.76
C ALA A 556 -18.96 4.55 -1.67
N GLY A 557 -18.02 3.99 -2.44
CA GLY A 557 -16.66 4.51 -2.50
C GLY A 557 -16.65 5.95 -3.01
N ALA A 558 -15.58 6.69 -2.73
CA ALA A 558 -15.38 7.99 -3.41
C ALA A 558 -15.12 7.82 -4.93
N ASN A 559 -14.93 6.57 -5.39
CA ASN A 559 -14.68 6.22 -6.78
C ASN A 559 -15.83 5.36 -7.32
N ALA A 560 -16.74 5.99 -8.04
CA ALA A 560 -17.93 5.33 -8.60
C ALA A 560 -17.59 4.16 -9.54
N GLU A 561 -16.48 4.25 -10.27
CA GLU A 561 -16.02 3.18 -11.17
C GLU A 561 -15.69 1.90 -10.41
N MET A 562 -15.11 2.01 -9.21
CA MET A 562 -14.81 0.85 -8.38
C MET A 562 -16.05 0.11 -7.89
N ASP A 563 -17.07 0.87 -7.47
CA ASP A 563 -18.34 0.31 -7.01
C ASP A 563 -19.05 -0.43 -8.16
N GLN A 564 -19.00 0.15 -9.35
CA GLN A 564 -19.51 -0.43 -10.58
C GLN A 564 -18.77 -1.71 -10.98
N LEU A 565 -17.44 -1.73 -10.91
CA LEU A 565 -16.61 -2.90 -11.20
C LEU A 565 -16.89 -4.05 -10.23
N ARG A 566 -17.07 -3.77 -8.94
CA ARG A 566 -17.41 -4.80 -7.97
C ARG A 566 -18.82 -5.32 -8.15
N TRP A 567 -19.77 -4.43 -8.44
CA TRP A 567 -21.13 -4.81 -8.77
C TRP A 567 -21.16 -5.78 -9.96
N ILE A 568 -20.53 -5.40 -11.09
CA ILE A 568 -20.52 -6.25 -12.28
C ILE A 568 -19.75 -7.55 -12.04
N SER A 569 -18.65 -7.51 -11.29
CA SER A 569 -17.87 -8.71 -10.91
C SER A 569 -18.70 -9.68 -10.07
N ARG A 570 -19.51 -9.15 -9.14
CA ARG A 570 -20.40 -9.97 -8.32
C ARG A 570 -21.49 -10.62 -9.16
N LEU A 571 -22.09 -9.89 -10.10
CA LEU A 571 -23.05 -10.46 -11.05
C LEU A 571 -22.41 -11.58 -11.88
N ILE A 572 -21.19 -11.38 -12.39
CA ILE A 572 -20.44 -12.43 -13.10
C ILE A 572 -20.24 -13.65 -12.21
N ASN A 573 -19.77 -13.47 -10.97
CA ASN A 573 -19.48 -14.58 -10.06
C ASN A 573 -20.72 -15.45 -9.76
N GLY A 574 -21.91 -14.85 -9.68
CA GLY A 574 -23.16 -15.54 -9.41
C GLY A 574 -23.87 -16.11 -10.64
N ASN A 575 -23.56 -15.63 -11.84
CA ASN A 575 -24.31 -15.93 -13.07
C ASN A 575 -23.48 -16.60 -14.18
N THR A 576 -22.25 -17.03 -13.88
CA THR A 576 -21.35 -17.70 -14.85
C THR A 576 -20.70 -18.93 -14.24
N ASP A 577 -20.19 -19.84 -15.08
CA ASP A 577 -19.51 -21.03 -14.61
C ASP A 577 -18.17 -20.68 -13.92
N PRO A 578 -17.82 -21.32 -12.79
CA PRO A 578 -16.54 -21.10 -12.10
C PRO A 578 -15.29 -21.34 -12.96
N GLY A 579 -15.42 -22.13 -14.03
CA GLY A 579 -14.33 -22.41 -14.98
C GLY A 579 -14.16 -21.34 -16.07
N ASP A 580 -15.11 -20.40 -16.21
CA ASP A 580 -15.03 -19.34 -17.22
C ASP A 580 -13.90 -18.37 -16.88
N ALA A 581 -13.10 -18.00 -17.89
CA ALA A 581 -12.19 -16.86 -17.76
C ALA A 581 -12.86 -15.56 -18.22
N VAL A 582 -12.45 -14.45 -17.59
CA VAL A 582 -12.94 -13.10 -17.85
C VAL A 582 -11.82 -12.25 -18.43
N LEU A 583 -12.07 -11.63 -19.58
CA LEU A 583 -11.16 -10.68 -20.21
C LEU A 583 -11.60 -9.25 -19.88
N TYR A 584 -10.68 -8.44 -19.37
CA TYR A 584 -10.88 -7.00 -19.24
C TYR A 584 -10.38 -6.30 -20.51
N ALA A 585 -11.16 -5.35 -21.02
CA ALA A 585 -10.88 -4.59 -22.23
C ALA A 585 -11.14 -3.09 -22.01
N GLY A 586 -10.07 -2.29 -21.98
CA GLY A 586 -10.12 -0.87 -21.65
C GLY A 586 -10.37 -0.60 -20.16
N ILE A 587 -10.11 -1.59 -19.31
CA ILE A 587 -10.26 -1.49 -17.86
C ILE A 587 -8.91 -1.87 -17.28
N ASP A 588 -8.27 -0.96 -16.56
CA ASP A 588 -6.96 -1.20 -15.94
C ASP A 588 -7.07 -1.59 -14.45
N ILE A 589 -8.27 -1.51 -13.90
CA ILE A 589 -8.61 -1.83 -12.51
C ILE A 589 -9.31 -3.20 -12.44
N HIS A 590 -8.71 -4.14 -11.73
CA HIS A 590 -9.17 -5.54 -11.69
C HIS A 590 -9.43 -5.97 -10.26
N TYR A 591 -10.70 -6.11 -9.88
CA TYR A 591 -11.03 -6.54 -8.53
C TYR A 591 -12.40 -7.20 -8.40
N GLY A 592 -12.48 -8.21 -7.51
CA GLY A 592 -13.74 -8.79 -7.04
C GLY A 592 -14.25 -9.97 -7.84
N LEU A 593 -13.63 -10.31 -8.98
CA LEU A 593 -13.93 -11.56 -9.68
C LEU A 593 -13.42 -12.77 -8.89
N GLU A 594 -14.10 -13.90 -9.03
CA GLU A 594 -13.71 -15.21 -8.52
C GLU A 594 -13.46 -16.18 -9.69
N ARG A 595 -12.92 -15.63 -10.78
CA ARG A 595 -12.69 -16.30 -12.06
C ARG A 595 -11.27 -16.02 -12.52
N LYS A 596 -10.71 -16.88 -13.37
CA LYS A 596 -9.44 -16.57 -14.02
C LYS A 596 -9.61 -15.28 -14.82
N ILE A 597 -8.71 -14.31 -14.62
CA ILE A 597 -8.77 -13.02 -15.32
C ILE A 597 -7.66 -12.93 -16.36
N SER A 598 -7.97 -12.29 -17.47
CA SER A 598 -6.98 -11.82 -18.44
C SER A 598 -7.05 -10.31 -18.47
N SER A 599 -5.95 -9.67 -18.08
CA SER A 599 -5.87 -8.22 -17.98
C SER A 599 -4.47 -7.71 -18.26
N ASN A 600 -4.41 -6.41 -18.57
CA ASN A 600 -3.19 -5.64 -18.75
C ASN A 600 -3.03 -4.56 -17.67
N SER A 601 -1.78 -4.12 -17.51
CA SER A 601 -1.48 -2.88 -16.80
C SER A 601 -1.85 -1.67 -17.67
N ALA A 602 -2.06 -0.51 -17.04
CA ALA A 602 -2.33 0.75 -17.75
C ALA A 602 -1.18 1.18 -18.71
N THR A 603 0.01 0.60 -18.54
CA THR A 603 1.19 0.89 -19.37
C THR A 603 1.46 -0.17 -20.43
N ASP A 604 0.72 -1.29 -20.41
CA ASP A 604 0.91 -2.42 -21.33
C ASP A 604 -0.21 -2.49 -22.37
N ARG A 605 -0.02 -3.33 -23.41
CA ARG A 605 -1.04 -3.53 -24.44
C ARG A 605 -2.22 -4.34 -23.92
N GLU A 606 -3.40 -3.98 -24.39
CA GLU A 606 -4.65 -4.67 -24.12
C GLU A 606 -4.63 -6.09 -24.70
N THR A 607 -4.92 -7.10 -23.90
CA THR A 607 -4.90 -8.51 -24.35
C THR A 607 -5.89 -8.73 -25.50
N ILE A 608 -7.05 -8.07 -25.48
CA ILE A 608 -8.06 -8.18 -26.54
C ILE A 608 -7.54 -7.68 -27.89
N VAL A 609 -6.70 -6.63 -27.89
CA VAL A 609 -6.18 -6.07 -29.13
C VAL A 609 -5.06 -6.93 -29.69
N VAL A 610 -4.19 -7.48 -28.83
CA VAL A 610 -3.18 -8.44 -29.29
C VAL A 610 -3.83 -9.71 -29.85
N ALA A 611 -4.97 -10.15 -29.29
CA ALA A 611 -5.75 -11.23 -29.85
C ALA A 611 -6.37 -10.85 -31.20
N ALA A 612 -6.87 -9.62 -31.35
CA ALA A 612 -7.42 -9.10 -32.60
C ALA A 612 -6.37 -9.11 -33.72
N GLU A 613 -5.16 -8.63 -33.45
CA GLU A 613 -4.05 -8.58 -34.44
C GLU A 613 -3.65 -9.96 -34.96
N ARG A 614 -3.74 -10.98 -34.09
CA ARG A 614 -3.44 -12.37 -34.45
C ARG A 614 -4.57 -13.08 -35.18
N SER A 615 -5.73 -12.44 -35.27
CA SER A 615 -6.93 -12.99 -35.87
C SER A 615 -7.18 -12.31 -37.23
N LYS A 616 -7.55 -13.08 -38.25
CA LYS A 616 -7.86 -12.52 -39.57
C LYS A 616 -9.15 -11.71 -39.55
N ASP A 617 -10.13 -12.16 -38.77
CA ASP A 617 -11.45 -11.56 -38.68
C ASP A 617 -12.06 -11.69 -37.28
N ALA A 618 -13.28 -11.14 -37.11
CA ALA A 618 -14.02 -11.12 -35.85
C ALA A 618 -14.40 -12.53 -35.35
N ALA A 619 -14.73 -13.45 -36.26
CA ALA A 619 -15.11 -14.81 -35.90
C ALA A 619 -13.90 -15.62 -35.44
N GLU A 620 -12.74 -15.45 -36.09
CA GLU A 620 -11.47 -16.03 -35.64
C GLU A 620 -11.04 -15.44 -34.29
N LEU A 621 -11.22 -14.14 -34.06
CA LEU A 621 -11.00 -13.52 -32.76
C LEU A 621 -11.85 -14.18 -31.67
N ALA A 622 -13.16 -14.34 -31.90
CA ALA A 622 -14.04 -15.01 -30.95
C ALA A 622 -13.59 -16.46 -30.67
N ARG A 623 -13.20 -17.22 -31.70
CA ARG A 623 -12.68 -18.59 -31.55
C ARG A 623 -11.39 -18.60 -30.72
N ASN A 624 -10.43 -17.74 -31.03
CA ASN A 624 -9.16 -17.64 -30.32
C ASN A 624 -9.36 -17.30 -28.84
N LEU A 625 -10.22 -16.32 -28.52
CA LEU A 625 -10.58 -16.02 -27.13
C LEU A 625 -11.23 -17.23 -26.44
N ARG A 626 -12.11 -17.95 -27.14
CA ARG A 626 -12.72 -19.16 -26.58
C ARG A 626 -11.71 -20.27 -26.32
N GLU A 627 -10.72 -20.44 -27.18
CA GLU A 627 -9.63 -21.42 -27.02
C GLU A 627 -8.72 -21.07 -25.84
N MET A 628 -8.57 -19.78 -25.52
CA MET A 628 -7.90 -19.30 -24.30
C MET A 628 -8.72 -19.54 -23.02
N GLY A 629 -9.93 -20.11 -23.13
CA GLY A 629 -10.85 -20.30 -22.02
C GLY A 629 -11.65 -19.04 -21.65
N ILE A 630 -11.49 -17.95 -22.40
CA ILE A 630 -12.25 -16.72 -22.19
C ILE A 630 -13.68 -16.96 -22.64
N ARG A 631 -14.62 -16.65 -21.75
CA ARG A 631 -16.06 -16.79 -21.99
C ARG A 631 -16.80 -15.50 -21.68
N GLN A 632 -16.22 -14.66 -20.83
CA GLN A 632 -16.79 -13.39 -20.41
C GLN A 632 -15.83 -12.25 -20.79
N ILE A 633 -16.37 -11.11 -21.21
CA ILE A 633 -15.60 -9.91 -21.53
C ILE A 633 -16.22 -8.72 -20.80
N LEU A 634 -15.41 -8.01 -20.02
CA LEU A 634 -15.75 -6.71 -19.45
C LEU A 634 -15.12 -5.62 -20.32
N VAL A 635 -15.94 -4.72 -20.83
CA VAL A 635 -15.53 -3.69 -21.79
C VAL A 635 -15.86 -2.31 -21.24
N LYS A 636 -14.90 -1.39 -21.31
CA LYS A 636 -15.12 0.04 -21.11
C LYS A 636 -14.88 0.77 -22.45
N PRO A 637 -15.92 1.02 -23.25
CA PRO A 637 -15.78 1.48 -24.63
C PRO A 637 -15.00 2.79 -24.75
N SER A 638 -15.25 3.75 -23.86
CA SER A 638 -14.59 5.07 -23.89
C SER A 638 -13.07 4.98 -23.76
N VAL A 639 -12.57 4.01 -23.00
CA VAL A 639 -11.13 3.81 -22.87
C VAL A 639 -10.58 3.16 -24.13
N LEU A 640 -11.22 2.09 -24.65
CA LEU A 640 -10.78 1.47 -25.91
C LEU A 640 -10.74 2.45 -27.08
N GLU A 641 -11.75 3.32 -27.20
CA GLU A 641 -11.78 4.38 -28.21
C GLU A 641 -10.65 5.40 -27.99
N SER A 642 -10.35 5.76 -26.74
CA SER A 642 -9.27 6.69 -26.43
C SER A 642 -7.90 6.17 -26.89
N LEU A 643 -7.71 4.84 -26.97
CA LEU A 643 -6.48 4.23 -27.46
C LEU A 643 -6.18 4.51 -28.94
N LEU A 644 -7.18 4.90 -29.75
CA LEU A 644 -6.97 5.40 -31.12
C LEU A 644 -6.20 6.72 -31.16
N TYR A 645 -6.33 7.52 -30.11
CA TYR A 645 -5.84 8.90 -30.05
C TYR A 645 -4.62 9.06 -29.15
N LEU A 646 -4.15 7.99 -28.50
CA LEU A 646 -2.92 8.04 -27.71
C LEU A 646 -1.73 8.18 -28.65
N ASP A 647 -0.99 9.28 -28.50
CA ASP A 647 0.30 9.53 -29.17
C ASP A 647 1.44 8.73 -28.52
N ILE A 648 1.14 7.49 -28.13
CA ILE A 648 2.08 6.55 -27.56
C ILE A 648 2.16 5.40 -28.56
N PRO A 649 3.20 5.34 -29.41
CA PRO A 649 3.27 4.39 -30.53
C PRO A 649 3.05 2.93 -30.14
N VAL A 650 3.40 2.55 -28.90
CA VAL A 650 3.23 1.20 -28.37
C VAL A 650 1.80 0.88 -27.94
N LEU A 651 1.03 1.90 -27.55
CA LEU A 651 -0.37 1.79 -27.12
C LEU A 651 -1.35 2.24 -28.21
N SER A 652 -0.87 2.80 -29.32
CA SER A 652 -1.70 3.10 -30.48
C SER A 652 -2.07 1.81 -31.21
N TYR A 653 -3.33 1.70 -31.62
CA TYR A 653 -3.85 0.54 -32.32
C TYR A 653 -4.42 0.95 -33.69
N PRO A 654 -4.22 0.13 -34.74
CA PRO A 654 -4.92 0.35 -35.99
C PRO A 654 -6.43 0.29 -35.78
N LYS A 655 -7.16 1.25 -36.35
CA LYS A 655 -8.63 1.28 -36.27
C LYS A 655 -9.27 -0.04 -36.71
N SER A 656 -8.67 -0.73 -37.69
CA SER A 656 -9.13 -2.04 -38.16
C SER A 656 -9.21 -3.10 -37.05
N GLU A 657 -8.34 -3.02 -36.04
CA GLU A 657 -8.36 -3.96 -34.92
C GLU A 657 -9.50 -3.67 -33.94
N LEU A 658 -9.81 -2.39 -33.72
CA LEU A 658 -10.99 -2.01 -32.93
C LEU A 658 -12.28 -2.35 -33.66
N ASP A 659 -12.37 -2.07 -34.97
CA ASP A 659 -13.52 -2.44 -35.80
C ASP A 659 -13.76 -3.97 -35.77
N LYS A 660 -12.68 -4.78 -35.69
CA LYS A 660 -12.74 -6.24 -35.54
C LYS A 660 -13.28 -6.65 -34.17
N ILE A 661 -12.85 -5.97 -33.09
CA ILE A 661 -13.36 -6.20 -31.74
C ILE A 661 -14.85 -5.85 -31.66
N ASP A 662 -15.26 -4.70 -32.18
CA ASP A 662 -16.66 -4.26 -32.20
C ASP A 662 -17.53 -5.23 -33.00
N SER A 663 -17.05 -5.66 -34.17
CA SER A 663 -17.71 -6.68 -34.98
C SER A 663 -17.86 -8.00 -34.23
N MET A 664 -16.84 -8.43 -33.49
CA MET A 664 -16.88 -9.64 -32.68
C MET A 664 -17.87 -9.52 -31.51
N LEU A 665 -17.90 -8.40 -30.81
CA LEU A 665 -18.87 -8.17 -29.72
C LEU A 665 -20.32 -8.15 -30.26
N ALA A 666 -20.53 -7.61 -31.46
CA ALA A 666 -21.86 -7.57 -32.08
C ALA A 666 -22.32 -8.94 -32.62
N GLN A 667 -21.43 -9.70 -33.26
CA GLN A 667 -21.79 -10.93 -33.99
C GLN A 667 -21.66 -12.18 -33.11
N ASP A 668 -20.64 -12.24 -32.26
CA ASP A 668 -20.19 -13.45 -31.56
C ASP A 668 -20.35 -13.39 -30.04
N ALA A 669 -20.85 -12.27 -29.50
CA ALA A 669 -21.11 -12.10 -28.07
C ALA A 669 -22.58 -11.70 -27.79
N VAL A 670 -22.96 -11.80 -26.51
CA VAL A 670 -24.26 -11.38 -25.99
C VAL A 670 -24.01 -10.46 -24.81
N LEU A 671 -24.52 -9.23 -24.88
CA LEU A 671 -24.50 -8.29 -23.75
C LEU A 671 -25.38 -8.86 -22.63
N ARG A 672 -24.77 -9.19 -21.49
CA ARG A 672 -25.45 -9.78 -20.33
C ARG A 672 -25.97 -8.72 -19.37
N ALA A 673 -25.13 -7.75 -19.06
CA ALA A 673 -25.46 -6.62 -18.20
C ALA A 673 -24.57 -5.43 -18.51
N LYS A 674 -24.95 -4.26 -17.98
CA LYS A 674 -24.16 -3.04 -17.98
C LYS A 674 -24.27 -2.38 -16.61
N THR A 675 -23.29 -1.57 -16.25
CA THR A 675 -23.36 -0.72 -15.07
C THR A 675 -24.51 0.28 -15.18
N PRO A 676 -25.01 0.84 -14.06
CA PRO A 676 -26.14 1.77 -14.10
C PRO A 676 -25.93 3.00 -15.00
N ASP A 677 -24.70 3.47 -15.15
CA ASP A 677 -24.31 4.56 -16.05
C ASP A 677 -23.95 4.10 -17.47
N GLY A 678 -23.90 2.79 -17.72
CA GLY A 678 -23.51 2.19 -18.99
C GLY A 678 -22.02 2.30 -19.33
N SER A 679 -21.17 2.74 -18.41
CA SER A 679 -19.74 2.92 -18.67
C SER A 679 -18.98 1.59 -18.80
N ILE A 680 -19.45 0.53 -18.14
CA ILE A 680 -18.88 -0.81 -18.22
C ILE A 680 -19.93 -1.80 -18.69
N LEU A 681 -19.56 -2.57 -19.71
CA LEU A 681 -20.40 -3.53 -20.38
C LEU A 681 -19.87 -4.95 -20.13
N TRP A 682 -20.75 -5.88 -19.78
CA TRP A 682 -20.40 -7.30 -19.63
C TRP A 682 -21.02 -8.13 -20.75
N TYR A 683 -20.16 -8.76 -21.54
CA TYR A 683 -20.51 -9.67 -22.62
C TYR A 683 -20.18 -11.13 -22.28
N SER A 684 -20.98 -12.08 -22.79
CA SER A 684 -20.62 -13.50 -22.87
C SER A 684 -20.41 -13.91 -24.33
N LEU A 685 -19.34 -14.65 -24.62
CA LEU A 685 -19.09 -15.19 -25.97
C LEU A 685 -20.03 -16.37 -26.27
N LYS A 686 -20.74 -16.33 -27.41
CA LYS A 686 -21.71 -17.36 -27.83
C LYS A 686 -21.05 -18.75 -27.88
N GLY A 687 -21.66 -19.76 -27.28
CA GLY A 687 -21.11 -21.12 -27.16
C GLY A 687 -22.04 -22.25 -27.62
N GLY A 688 -23.14 -21.94 -28.29
CA GLY A 688 -24.12 -22.93 -28.77
C GLY A 688 -25.36 -23.13 -27.88
N GLY A 689 -25.52 -22.35 -26.80
CA GLY A 689 -26.71 -22.34 -25.95
C GLY A 689 -27.21 -20.93 -25.65
N GLU A 690 -28.48 -20.81 -25.28
CA GLU A 690 -29.05 -19.57 -24.77
C GLU A 690 -28.48 -19.25 -23.39
N PHE A 691 -28.21 -17.97 -23.15
CA PHE A 691 -27.74 -17.50 -21.87
C PHE A 691 -28.91 -17.19 -20.94
N PRO A 692 -28.95 -17.72 -19.70
CA PRO A 692 -30.01 -17.36 -18.77
C PRO A 692 -29.97 -15.84 -18.46
N PRO A 693 -31.12 -15.22 -18.15
CA PRO A 693 -31.15 -13.86 -17.65
C PRO A 693 -30.22 -13.69 -16.43
N VAL A 694 -29.58 -12.53 -16.32
CA VAL A 694 -28.76 -12.21 -15.15
C VAL A 694 -29.67 -12.02 -13.95
N ALA A 695 -29.59 -12.92 -12.97
CA ALA A 695 -30.35 -12.84 -11.75
C ALA A 695 -29.63 -11.93 -10.74
N VAL A 696 -30.37 -10.95 -10.21
CA VAL A 696 -29.96 -10.19 -9.02
C VAL A 696 -30.55 -10.89 -7.81
N THR A 697 -29.69 -11.35 -6.91
CA THR A 697 -30.11 -12.04 -5.69
C THR A 697 -30.30 -11.07 -4.54
N LYS A 698 -31.01 -11.51 -3.49
CA LYS A 698 -31.12 -10.74 -2.25
C LYS A 698 -29.74 -10.42 -1.65
N ASP A 699 -28.80 -11.36 -1.73
CA ASP A 699 -27.44 -11.15 -1.24
C ASP A 699 -26.71 -10.06 -2.01
N ASP A 700 -26.97 -9.91 -3.32
CA ASP A 700 -26.40 -8.83 -4.14
C ASP A 700 -26.94 -7.47 -3.72
N VAL A 701 -28.25 -7.39 -3.43
CA VAL A 701 -28.89 -6.17 -2.93
C VAL A 701 -28.39 -5.81 -1.53
N GLU A 702 -28.19 -6.80 -0.65
CA GLU A 702 -27.61 -6.59 0.68
C GLU A 702 -26.15 -6.16 0.64
N TYR A 703 -25.41 -6.59 -0.39
CA TYR A 703 -23.98 -6.32 -0.53
C TYR A 703 -23.67 -5.05 -1.31
N HIS A 704 -24.49 -4.65 -2.29
CA HIS A 704 -24.30 -3.46 -3.12
C HIS A 704 -25.63 -2.69 -3.27
N PRO A 705 -26.19 -2.18 -2.17
CA PRO A 705 -27.53 -1.60 -2.18
C PRO A 705 -27.68 -0.43 -3.16
N VAL A 706 -26.71 0.48 -3.19
CA VAL A 706 -26.74 1.66 -4.08
C VAL A 706 -26.70 1.24 -5.54
N MET A 707 -25.80 0.32 -5.91
CA MET A 707 -25.69 -0.17 -7.30
C MET A 707 -26.90 -1.01 -7.71
N ALA A 708 -27.45 -1.83 -6.81
CA ALA A 708 -28.65 -2.62 -7.09
C ALA A 708 -29.87 -1.72 -7.33
N LEU A 709 -30.06 -0.66 -6.54
CA LEU A 709 -31.15 0.30 -6.74
C LEU A 709 -30.95 1.15 -8.01
N ALA A 710 -29.72 1.58 -8.29
CA ALA A 710 -29.39 2.25 -9.54
C ALA A 710 -29.64 1.34 -10.76
N HIS A 711 -29.31 0.05 -10.65
CA HIS A 711 -29.61 -0.95 -11.67
C HIS A 711 -31.13 -1.16 -11.83
N ALA A 712 -31.89 -1.24 -10.74
CA ALA A 712 -33.35 -1.33 -10.80
C ALA A 712 -33.98 -0.09 -11.48
N ALA A 713 -33.45 1.10 -11.20
CA ALA A 713 -33.88 2.33 -11.87
C ALA A 713 -33.56 2.31 -13.37
N ALA A 714 -32.39 1.79 -13.76
CA ALA A 714 -32.02 1.61 -15.17
C ALA A 714 -32.95 0.60 -15.87
N LEU A 715 -33.23 -0.55 -15.24
CA LEU A 715 -34.17 -1.56 -15.75
C LEU A 715 -35.58 -0.97 -15.94
N ALA A 716 -36.07 -0.18 -14.98
CA ALA A 716 -37.36 0.48 -15.11
C ALA A 716 -37.42 1.44 -16.31
N LYS A 717 -36.35 2.20 -16.58
CA LYS A 717 -36.24 3.06 -17.77
C LYS A 717 -36.22 2.27 -19.08
N GLU A 718 -35.72 1.03 -19.04
CA GLU A 718 -35.72 0.11 -20.19
C GLU A 718 -37.05 -0.65 -20.37
N GLY A 719 -38.08 -0.36 -19.57
CA GLY A 719 -39.37 -1.06 -19.63
C GLY A 719 -39.41 -2.41 -18.90
N LYS A 720 -38.33 -2.76 -18.18
CA LYS A 720 -38.20 -3.98 -17.36
C LYS A 720 -38.72 -3.76 -15.94
N GLY A 721 -39.97 -3.32 -15.84
CA GLY A 721 -40.59 -2.89 -14.59
C GLY A 721 -40.75 -4.02 -13.56
N ARG A 722 -40.90 -5.27 -14.01
CA ARG A 722 -41.02 -6.44 -13.14
C ARG A 722 -39.70 -6.73 -12.44
N GLU A 723 -38.60 -6.87 -13.18
CA GLU A 723 -37.28 -7.13 -12.59
C GLU A 723 -36.86 -5.98 -11.66
N ALA A 724 -37.11 -4.74 -12.07
CA ALA A 724 -36.89 -3.57 -11.21
C ALA A 724 -37.69 -3.68 -9.90
N GLY A 725 -38.98 -4.02 -9.98
CA GLY A 725 -39.86 -4.20 -8.82
C GLY A 725 -39.40 -5.30 -7.86
N GLU A 726 -38.87 -6.40 -8.40
CA GLU A 726 -38.30 -7.49 -7.61
C GLU A 726 -37.06 -7.03 -6.82
N ILE A 727 -36.14 -6.29 -7.44
CA ILE A 727 -34.97 -5.72 -6.76
C ILE A 727 -35.39 -4.72 -5.68
N TRP A 728 -36.37 -3.85 -5.96
CA TRP A 728 -36.92 -2.91 -4.98
C TRP A 728 -37.56 -3.64 -3.79
N ALA A 729 -38.27 -4.74 -4.03
CA ALA A 729 -38.84 -5.57 -2.98
C ALA A 729 -37.75 -6.20 -2.11
N MET A 730 -36.70 -6.76 -2.71
CA MET A 730 -35.54 -7.30 -1.98
C MET A 730 -34.87 -6.22 -1.11
N ALA A 731 -34.68 -5.01 -1.63
CA ALA A 731 -34.07 -3.89 -0.89
C ALA A 731 -34.93 -3.44 0.30
N ARG A 732 -36.25 -3.43 0.12
CA ARG A 732 -37.21 -3.13 1.18
C ARG A 732 -37.18 -4.20 2.27
N ASP A 733 -37.18 -5.47 1.88
CA ASP A 733 -37.20 -6.61 2.80
C ASP A 733 -35.89 -6.72 3.60
N ALA A 734 -34.77 -6.33 2.99
CA ALA A 734 -33.48 -6.20 3.66
C ALA A 734 -33.37 -4.96 4.58
N ARG A 735 -34.41 -4.13 4.67
CA ARG A 735 -34.45 -2.89 5.48
C ARG A 735 -33.33 -1.89 5.14
N ILE A 736 -32.92 -1.86 3.88
CA ILE A 736 -31.84 -1.00 3.38
C ILE A 736 -32.36 0.45 3.19
N ILE A 737 -33.61 0.59 2.74
CA ILE A 737 -34.20 1.90 2.38
C ILE A 737 -34.23 2.90 3.57
N PRO A 738 -34.57 2.51 4.81
CA PRO A 738 -34.47 3.42 5.96
C PRO A 738 -33.04 3.90 6.25
N ALA A 739 -32.02 3.07 5.98
CA ALA A 739 -30.61 3.44 6.17
C ALA A 739 -30.13 4.42 5.08
N LEU A 740 -30.53 4.22 3.82
CA LEU A 740 -30.23 5.14 2.73
C LEU A 740 -30.98 6.49 2.85
N LYS A 741 -32.19 6.51 3.43
CA LYS A 741 -32.92 7.76 3.71
C LYS A 741 -32.25 8.63 4.78
N LEU A 742 -31.47 8.04 5.69
CA LEU A 742 -30.63 8.80 6.62
C LEU A 742 -29.45 9.45 5.89
N GLU A 743 -28.86 8.73 4.93
CA GLU A 743 -27.76 9.21 4.10
C GLU A 743 -28.19 10.32 3.14
N ALA A 744 -29.33 10.16 2.43
CA ALA A 744 -29.88 11.19 1.54
C ALA A 744 -30.37 12.46 2.26
N LYS A 745 -30.62 12.40 3.57
CA LYS A 745 -30.94 13.59 4.39
C LYS A 745 -29.70 14.36 4.84
N GLU A 746 -28.55 13.70 4.93
CA GLU A 746 -27.27 14.31 5.30
C GLU A 746 -26.42 14.68 4.08
N MET A 747 -26.61 14.00 2.95
CA MET A 747 -26.09 14.37 1.65
C MET A 747 -27.10 15.28 0.96
N THR A 748 -26.96 16.60 1.11
CA THR A 748 -27.59 17.55 0.19
C THR A 748 -27.00 17.34 -1.21
N VAL A 749 -27.53 16.37 -1.95
CA VAL A 749 -27.32 16.24 -3.39
C VAL A 749 -28.69 16.45 -4.01
N SER A 750 -28.79 17.50 -4.80
CA SER A 750 -30.00 17.97 -5.47
C SER A 750 -30.33 17.17 -6.74
N GLU A 751 -30.14 15.84 -6.72
CA GLU A 751 -30.57 14.93 -7.79
C GLU A 751 -31.23 13.67 -7.21
#